data_AF-A0A1Y4IWI9-F1
#
_entry.id   AF-A0A1Y4IWI9-F1
#
_cell.length_a   1.000
_cell.length_b   1.000
_cell.length_c   1.000
_cell.angle_alpha   90.00
_cell.angle_beta   90.00
_cell.angle_gamma   90.00
#
_symmetry.space_group_name_H-M   'P 1'
#
loop_
_entity.id
_entity.type
_entity.pdbx_description
1 polymer ?
#
loop_
_entity_poly.entity_id
_entity_poly.type
_entity_poly.pdbx_seq_one_letter_code
_entity_poly.pdbx_strand_id
1 'polypeptide(L)'
;MVALGAGITGIDKDRTTETIVDNKKINGDNQLVVDGKTVASGMGDSEALTDVSWAWMEGNVGSDSMGYYFPEGSDVNVLREERTGSWADVNGSSGVSSEEITRSYLSLAVPHGENVDNRMDSFKKENYDYVLLPSKTQDEVKAYAENPDIQVLSNSTFVQAVRDNKAGVTGYIFWGDHGSNELRIGDVGGVKGSVTLVKDPSNHTMTVGMADVLQNNDSLTFRIYGNDLTLVEGNPNVTAEFDKLGAVLTVNTKDAKGATFTVTLGYTDLDKNEQDALKSMRTNYINAQTGNDMTDKTDPDYLNYMAKYEQNAKTALEHLNWNAGKGSNLFDDIDVQLDWANKGSSNTDGSANLTSTTTRIKSMVLAYVSEGCSYYQDETLKKAIDLSIDYLFSGFPNVLNYHDRVFANWWDWSIGVPKDLTAVALLMHDELDEVTQSRLHNMIMLLSPDVNYYWGRSSSGRATRSSATGANGSEMAMITLLNGIAMGDTVSMFKASDTMVNELKYVTSGDGFYDDGSFKQHGNFAYSGSYGVEKLRAVTEISVLTNNTPWACTDADPNIVYEWILNGYRPLYADGGIFDMVQGRSVSRFNRSNITTGRYAMDAIIRLVDGAPEEYRDELLSFAKTQAMLGVAYDSTSYYNGLKSISSLVKVKNIVADESIPLDTEVYTKIYGSMDKVVVQSDGFALGVSMFSSRNGATECGNSENLKGWYQSDGVLELYNGDQAQHDKGYWATVDPLRLPGITTNHVTQDLAGFSIKTNDRDWVGGSTAGVENYASIGQDFKSNYSDLEGKKSWFAFGDQVVALGAGIQSTEGDTVETIVENRKTDNANQLLVNGKETLARSGGDHAPFGRAAGSGLVAAPAHIRPAHADHRVWLGAADDLVIAFPVVCLGFAVFDFAAGAVAPFPAGEGVHSKMSKGVKSHLLPGKLPGRGHNGNRLVNSVHGKGFLSLGMGWFHYSQGERRCAIGRICTLWGDFVPDTPDRLCGCFLPHRRFLPAKKADKKAKFCLFKSGKSCVIMGLQQRERPARPAFMKQI
;
A
#
# COMPACT_ATOMS: atom_id res chain seq x y z
N MET A 1 -28.05 -1.12 -26.97
CA MET A 1 -26.83 -0.32 -27.27
C MET A 1 -26.35 0.30 -25.98
N VAL A 2 -25.05 0.32 -25.69
CA VAL A 2 -24.53 0.99 -24.48
C VAL A 2 -23.91 2.32 -24.87
N ALA A 3 -24.17 3.36 -24.07
CA ALA A 3 -23.54 4.67 -24.16
C ALA A 3 -22.78 4.92 -22.84
N LEU A 4 -21.52 5.33 -22.96
CA LEU A 4 -20.64 5.64 -21.83
C LEU A 4 -20.03 7.03 -22.05
N GLY A 5 -19.90 7.84 -21.01
CA GLY A 5 -19.17 9.10 -21.04
C GLY A 5 -18.41 9.33 -19.73
N ALA A 6 -17.23 9.94 -19.79
CA ALA A 6 -16.41 10.24 -18.62
C ALA A 6 -15.59 11.53 -18.83
N GLY A 7 -15.31 12.27 -17.75
CA GLY A 7 -14.57 13.52 -17.80
C GLY A 7 -15.35 14.66 -18.45
N ILE A 8 -16.66 14.72 -18.20
CA ILE A 8 -17.56 15.70 -18.81
C ILE A 8 -17.37 17.06 -18.11
N THR A 9 -17.05 18.10 -18.89
CA THR A 9 -16.66 19.42 -18.39
C THR A 9 -17.11 20.54 -19.34
N GLY A 10 -17.51 21.69 -18.81
CA GLY A 10 -17.92 22.85 -19.61
C GLY A 10 -16.90 24.01 -19.62
N ILE A 11 -16.82 24.73 -20.73
CA ILE A 11 -15.94 25.91 -20.89
C ILE A 11 -16.58 27.18 -20.29
N ASP A 12 -17.90 27.30 -20.41
CA ASP A 12 -18.67 28.42 -19.84
C ASP A 12 -19.05 28.09 -18.40
N LYS A 13 -18.37 28.72 -17.44
CA LYS A 13 -18.49 28.41 -16.01
C LYS A 13 -19.84 28.77 -15.41
N ASP A 14 -20.52 29.75 -16.01
CA ASP A 14 -21.78 30.31 -15.51
C ASP A 14 -23.00 29.52 -16.04
N ARG A 15 -22.77 28.25 -16.41
CA ARG A 15 -23.77 27.30 -16.93
C ARG A 15 -23.64 25.94 -16.26
N THR A 16 -24.71 25.17 -16.33
CA THR A 16 -24.69 23.73 -16.12
C THR A 16 -24.26 22.97 -17.38
N THR A 17 -23.97 21.68 -17.23
CA THR A 17 -23.90 20.71 -18.33
C THR A 17 -24.80 19.51 -18.01
N GLU A 18 -25.36 18.89 -19.04
CA GLU A 18 -26.20 17.69 -18.97
C GLU A 18 -25.94 16.78 -20.18
N THR A 19 -26.28 15.50 -20.07
CA THR A 19 -26.30 14.56 -21.20
C THR A 19 -27.73 14.15 -21.49
N ILE A 20 -28.25 14.55 -22.66
CA ILE A 20 -29.55 14.10 -23.14
C ILE A 20 -29.47 12.60 -23.46
N VAL A 21 -30.22 11.79 -22.73
CA VAL A 21 -30.37 10.35 -22.93
C VAL A 21 -31.33 10.08 -24.09
N ASP A 22 -32.44 10.81 -24.15
CA ASP A 22 -33.34 10.95 -25.30
C ASP A 22 -34.11 12.29 -25.21
N ASN A 23 -34.52 12.82 -26.37
CA ASN A 23 -35.45 13.92 -26.51
C ASN A 23 -36.43 13.57 -27.64
N LYS A 24 -37.52 12.90 -27.27
CA LYS A 24 -38.46 12.29 -28.21
C LYS A 24 -39.65 13.18 -28.50
N LYS A 25 -40.08 13.25 -29.76
CA LYS A 25 -41.39 13.82 -30.13
C LYS A 25 -42.49 12.81 -29.75
N ILE A 26 -43.48 13.27 -28.98
CA ILE A 26 -44.61 12.46 -28.49
C ILE A 26 -45.93 12.92 -29.14
N ASN A 27 -47.01 12.16 -28.92
CA ASN A 27 -48.39 12.55 -29.28
C ASN A 27 -49.06 13.37 -28.15
N GLY A 28 -48.52 13.30 -26.93
CA GLY A 28 -48.89 14.14 -25.78
C GLY A 28 -49.28 13.33 -24.55
N ASP A 29 -50.02 12.23 -24.75
CA ASP A 29 -50.55 11.30 -23.74
C ASP A 29 -49.63 10.11 -23.42
N ASN A 30 -48.59 9.89 -24.25
CA ASN A 30 -47.61 8.81 -24.08
C ASN A 30 -47.07 8.70 -22.64
N GLN A 31 -47.09 7.49 -22.09
CA GLN A 31 -46.57 7.24 -20.75
C GLN A 31 -45.04 7.24 -20.71
N LEU A 32 -44.50 7.73 -19.59
CA LEU A 32 -43.14 7.50 -19.15
C LEU A 32 -43.24 6.79 -17.79
N VAL A 33 -42.58 5.65 -17.66
CA VAL A 33 -42.47 4.88 -16.43
C VAL A 33 -41.01 4.84 -16.00
N VAL A 34 -40.72 5.22 -14.77
CA VAL A 34 -39.38 5.16 -14.17
C VAL A 34 -39.46 4.33 -12.89
N ASP A 35 -38.64 3.29 -12.79
CA ASP A 35 -38.60 2.33 -11.68
C ASP A 35 -40.01 1.86 -11.22
N GLY A 36 -40.87 1.57 -12.21
CA GLY A 36 -42.24 1.10 -12.02
C GLY A 36 -43.30 2.16 -11.69
N LYS A 37 -42.95 3.45 -11.69
CA LYS A 37 -43.87 4.58 -11.42
C LYS A 37 -44.06 5.43 -12.67
N THR A 38 -45.30 5.81 -12.99
CA THR A 38 -45.56 6.82 -14.03
C THR A 38 -45.14 8.20 -13.54
N VAL A 39 -44.38 8.94 -14.35
CA VAL A 39 -43.82 10.28 -14.02
C VAL A 39 -44.01 11.26 -15.18
N ALA A 40 -43.95 12.57 -14.88
CA ALA A 40 -44.12 13.70 -15.79
C ALA A 40 -45.29 13.49 -16.77
N SER A 41 -46.51 13.42 -16.23
CA SER A 41 -47.71 12.98 -16.95
C SER A 41 -48.51 14.12 -17.59
N GLY A 42 -48.39 15.34 -17.06
CA GLY A 42 -48.95 16.57 -17.58
C GLY A 42 -48.03 17.26 -18.58
N MET A 43 -48.62 18.09 -19.45
CA MET A 43 -47.86 18.90 -20.40
C MET A 43 -47.29 20.14 -19.69
N GLY A 44 -45.97 20.32 -19.72
CA GLY A 44 -45.26 21.29 -18.90
C GLY A 44 -44.70 20.71 -17.59
N ASP A 45 -44.91 19.42 -17.31
CA ASP A 45 -44.33 18.75 -16.14
C ASP A 45 -42.81 18.61 -16.31
N SER A 46 -42.08 18.81 -15.21
CA SER A 46 -40.66 18.47 -15.09
C SER A 46 -40.38 17.85 -13.72
N GLU A 47 -39.60 16.78 -13.68
CA GLU A 47 -39.23 16.06 -12.45
C GLU A 47 -37.72 15.82 -12.43
N ALA A 48 -37.08 16.03 -11.29
CA ALA A 48 -35.70 15.61 -11.05
C ALA A 48 -35.73 14.33 -10.21
N LEU A 49 -35.25 13.24 -10.79
CA LEU A 49 -35.23 11.91 -10.19
C LEU A 49 -33.79 11.53 -9.82
N THR A 50 -33.62 10.83 -8.72
CA THR A 50 -32.31 10.43 -8.18
C THR A 50 -32.17 8.92 -8.14
N ASP A 51 -30.99 8.41 -8.46
CA ASP A 51 -30.64 6.98 -8.45
C ASP A 51 -31.60 6.07 -9.25
N VAL A 52 -32.03 6.55 -10.41
CA VAL A 52 -32.88 5.82 -11.36
C VAL A 52 -32.15 4.58 -11.87
N SER A 53 -32.80 3.42 -11.79
CA SER A 53 -32.26 2.16 -12.30
C SER A 53 -32.74 1.87 -13.73
N TRP A 54 -34.01 2.11 -14.04
CA TRP A 54 -34.55 1.97 -15.39
C TRP A 54 -35.72 2.90 -15.71
N ALA A 55 -35.90 3.18 -17.00
CA ALA A 55 -37.04 3.92 -17.54
C ALA A 55 -37.60 3.26 -18.80
N TRP A 56 -38.89 3.41 -19.04
CA TRP A 56 -39.58 2.99 -20.26
C TRP A 56 -40.48 4.11 -20.77
N MET A 57 -40.32 4.48 -22.04
CA MET A 57 -41.10 5.51 -22.72
C MET A 57 -41.96 4.89 -23.81
N GLU A 58 -43.25 5.21 -23.80
CA GLU A 58 -44.22 4.70 -24.76
C GLU A 58 -43.95 5.19 -26.20
N GLY A 59 -44.32 4.36 -27.18
CA GLY A 59 -44.24 4.69 -28.60
C GLY A 59 -45.38 5.59 -29.07
N ASN A 60 -45.13 6.42 -30.08
CA ASN A 60 -46.22 7.06 -30.85
C ASN A 60 -47.06 6.03 -31.63
N VAL A 61 -46.46 4.86 -31.89
CA VAL A 61 -47.05 3.60 -32.34
C VAL A 61 -46.48 2.46 -31.48
N GLY A 62 -47.16 1.31 -31.41
CA GLY A 62 -46.74 0.21 -30.51
C GLY A 62 -45.34 -0.39 -30.74
N SER A 63 -44.61 0.03 -31.78
CA SER A 63 -43.26 -0.46 -32.11
C SER A 63 -42.12 0.54 -31.85
N ASP A 64 -42.39 1.82 -31.55
CA ASP A 64 -41.34 2.82 -31.26
C ASP A 64 -41.16 3.13 -29.76
N SER A 65 -41.58 2.22 -28.87
CA SER A 65 -41.22 2.31 -27.45
C SER A 65 -39.69 2.30 -27.26
N MET A 66 -39.21 2.89 -26.17
CA MET A 66 -37.79 2.89 -25.82
C MET A 66 -37.60 2.59 -24.34
N GLY A 67 -36.78 1.58 -24.04
CA GLY A 67 -36.28 1.31 -22.70
C GLY A 67 -34.90 1.91 -22.45
N TYR A 68 -34.64 2.20 -21.19
CA TYR A 68 -33.39 2.71 -20.65
C TYR A 68 -33.05 1.92 -19.39
N TYR A 69 -31.80 1.52 -19.26
CA TYR A 69 -31.26 0.93 -18.03
C TYR A 69 -29.94 1.65 -17.68
N PHE A 70 -29.73 1.94 -16.40
CA PHE A 70 -28.58 2.68 -15.88
C PHE A 70 -27.76 1.75 -14.97
N PRO A 71 -26.68 1.12 -15.46
CA PRO A 71 -25.94 0.08 -14.74
C PRO A 71 -25.52 0.45 -13.31
N GLU A 72 -24.99 1.66 -13.12
CA GLU A 72 -24.53 2.16 -11.83
C GLU A 72 -25.60 3.00 -11.09
N GLY A 73 -26.82 3.10 -11.64
CA GLY A 73 -27.87 4.05 -11.25
C GLY A 73 -27.55 5.51 -11.65
N SER A 74 -28.55 6.29 -12.06
CA SER A 74 -28.33 7.68 -12.49
C SER A 74 -29.33 8.67 -11.90
N ASP A 75 -28.87 9.88 -11.58
CA ASP A 75 -29.78 11.02 -11.49
C ASP A 75 -30.28 11.36 -12.91
N VAL A 76 -31.56 11.67 -13.05
CA VAL A 76 -32.23 11.92 -14.34
C VAL A 76 -33.24 13.05 -14.20
N ASN A 77 -33.03 14.13 -14.94
CA ASN A 77 -34.02 15.16 -15.18
C ASN A 77 -34.98 14.71 -16.29
N VAL A 78 -36.28 14.86 -16.02
CA VAL A 78 -37.39 14.59 -16.94
C VAL A 78 -38.08 15.92 -17.28
N LEU A 79 -38.42 16.13 -18.55
CA LEU A 79 -39.18 17.29 -19.02
C LEU A 79 -40.18 16.89 -20.11
N ARG A 80 -41.47 17.16 -19.91
CA ARG A 80 -42.51 17.07 -20.95
C ARG A 80 -42.99 18.48 -21.30
N GLU A 81 -42.89 18.89 -22.57
CA GLU A 81 -43.23 20.25 -22.99
C GLU A 81 -43.75 20.32 -24.43
N GLU A 82 -44.42 21.42 -24.78
CA GLU A 82 -44.69 21.78 -26.17
C GLU A 82 -43.68 22.83 -26.66
N ARG A 83 -43.00 22.53 -27.76
CA ARG A 83 -42.09 23.46 -28.44
C ARG A 83 -42.75 23.96 -29.73
N THR A 84 -42.75 25.28 -29.93
CA THR A 84 -43.22 25.94 -31.15
C THR A 84 -42.05 26.59 -31.86
N GLY A 85 -42.00 26.45 -33.19
CA GLY A 85 -41.04 27.13 -34.05
C GLY A 85 -41.37 26.92 -35.54
N SER A 86 -40.71 27.67 -36.42
CA SER A 86 -40.91 27.60 -37.87
C SER A 86 -39.68 27.04 -38.60
N TRP A 87 -39.83 26.74 -39.89
CA TRP A 87 -38.67 26.37 -40.72
C TRP A 87 -37.72 27.57 -40.93
N ALA A 88 -38.23 28.81 -40.90
CA ALA A 88 -37.42 30.01 -41.07
C ALA A 88 -36.45 30.23 -39.90
N ASP A 89 -36.80 29.79 -38.69
CA ASP A 89 -35.94 29.91 -37.50
C ASP A 89 -34.67 29.04 -37.58
N VAL A 90 -34.73 27.94 -38.35
CA VAL A 90 -33.62 26.99 -38.55
C VAL A 90 -32.99 27.06 -39.95
N ASN A 91 -33.57 27.83 -40.89
CA ASN A 91 -33.06 27.95 -42.25
C ASN A 91 -33.36 29.33 -42.86
N GLY A 92 -32.37 30.23 -42.83
CA GLY A 92 -32.43 31.57 -43.41
C GLY A 92 -32.39 31.65 -44.94
N SER A 93 -32.66 30.56 -45.65
CA SER A 93 -32.76 30.56 -47.12
C SER A 93 -34.03 31.29 -47.60
N SER A 94 -33.94 32.00 -48.74
CA SER A 94 -35.10 32.69 -49.32
C SER A 94 -36.21 31.70 -49.72
N GLY A 95 -37.44 31.96 -49.28
CA GLY A 95 -38.62 31.15 -49.62
C GLY A 95 -38.94 30.01 -48.64
N VAL A 96 -38.23 29.92 -47.52
CA VAL A 96 -38.55 29.01 -46.40
C VAL A 96 -39.80 29.50 -45.65
N SER A 97 -40.64 28.58 -45.17
CA SER A 97 -41.87 28.93 -44.45
C SER A 97 -41.60 29.46 -43.04
N SER A 98 -42.20 30.60 -42.70
CA SER A 98 -42.27 31.16 -41.35
C SER A 98 -43.57 30.78 -40.62
N GLU A 99 -44.24 29.70 -41.04
CA GLU A 99 -45.41 29.15 -40.35
C GLU A 99 -44.97 28.47 -39.05
N GLU A 100 -45.62 28.81 -37.93
CA GLU A 100 -45.33 28.23 -36.62
C GLU A 100 -45.87 26.79 -36.49
N ILE A 101 -45.04 25.90 -35.96
CA ILE A 101 -45.34 24.48 -35.83
C ILE A 101 -45.10 24.05 -34.38
N THR A 102 -46.18 23.84 -33.62
CA THR A 102 -46.13 23.30 -32.26
C THR A 102 -46.02 21.77 -32.27
N ARG A 103 -45.12 21.20 -31.46
CA ARG A 103 -44.98 19.75 -31.23
C ARG A 103 -44.66 19.47 -29.77
N SER A 104 -45.30 18.43 -29.22
CA SER A 104 -45.04 17.93 -27.88
C SER A 104 -43.78 17.04 -27.85
N TYR A 105 -42.95 17.20 -26.83
CA TYR A 105 -41.72 16.44 -26.60
C TYR A 105 -41.68 15.88 -25.17
N LEU A 106 -40.95 14.78 -24.99
CA LEU A 106 -40.48 14.33 -23.69
C LEU A 106 -38.96 14.12 -23.75
N SER A 107 -38.24 14.61 -22.74
CA SER A 107 -36.78 14.56 -22.64
C SER A 107 -36.36 13.88 -21.34
N LEU A 108 -35.26 13.11 -21.43
CA LEU A 108 -34.55 12.49 -20.32
C LEU A 108 -33.09 12.97 -20.38
N ALA A 109 -32.56 13.50 -19.29
CA ALA A 109 -31.20 14.04 -19.24
C ALA A 109 -30.47 13.72 -17.93
N VAL A 110 -29.22 13.26 -18.00
CA VAL A 110 -28.35 13.13 -16.82
C VAL A 110 -27.76 14.50 -16.49
N PRO A 111 -28.05 15.10 -15.31
CA PRO A 111 -27.48 16.39 -14.93
C PRO A 111 -26.06 16.21 -14.39
N HIS A 112 -25.10 16.95 -14.95
CA HIS A 112 -23.72 16.93 -14.46
C HIS A 112 -23.46 18.02 -13.41
N GLY A 113 -24.25 19.10 -13.41
CA GLY A 113 -24.12 20.24 -12.48
C GLY A 113 -23.38 21.43 -13.08
N GLU A 114 -22.92 22.35 -12.24
CA GLU A 114 -22.27 23.61 -12.67
C GLU A 114 -20.83 23.42 -13.17
N ASN A 115 -20.51 24.08 -14.28
CA ASN A 115 -19.22 23.95 -14.97
C ASN A 115 -18.03 24.56 -14.19
N VAL A 116 -18.29 25.30 -13.10
CA VAL A 116 -17.24 25.81 -12.19
C VAL A 116 -16.55 24.69 -11.41
N ASP A 117 -17.29 23.64 -11.07
CA ASP A 117 -16.82 22.46 -10.33
C ASP A 117 -16.41 21.31 -11.24
N ASN A 118 -17.08 21.19 -12.40
CA ASN A 118 -16.87 20.14 -13.39
C ASN A 118 -15.75 20.52 -14.37
N ARG A 119 -14.51 20.41 -13.91
CA ARG A 119 -13.29 20.73 -14.69
C ARG A 119 -12.36 19.53 -14.83
N MET A 120 -11.51 19.51 -15.86
CA MET A 120 -10.59 18.39 -16.12
C MET A 120 -9.48 18.26 -15.06
N ASP A 121 -9.22 19.32 -14.28
CA ASP A 121 -8.38 19.34 -13.08
C ASP A 121 -9.16 19.10 -11.77
N SER A 122 -10.48 18.91 -11.86
CA SER A 122 -11.34 18.54 -10.73
C SER A 122 -11.23 17.04 -10.42
N PHE A 123 -11.58 16.69 -9.18
CA PHE A 123 -11.56 15.33 -8.68
C PHE A 123 -12.95 14.68 -8.88
N LYS A 124 -14.00 15.51 -9.03
CA LYS A 124 -15.31 15.12 -9.52
C LYS A 124 -15.27 15.09 -11.05
N LYS A 125 -14.79 13.99 -11.63
CA LYS A 125 -14.96 13.74 -13.07
C LYS A 125 -16.34 13.15 -13.30
N GLU A 126 -17.22 13.98 -13.87
CA GLU A 126 -18.57 13.60 -14.25
C GLU A 126 -18.57 12.52 -15.34
N ASN A 127 -19.52 11.60 -15.24
CA ASN A 127 -19.66 10.44 -16.09
C ASN A 127 -21.13 10.07 -16.27
N TYR A 128 -21.43 9.26 -17.29
CA TYR A 128 -22.70 8.58 -17.44
C TYR A 128 -22.48 7.18 -18.02
N ASP A 129 -23.43 6.29 -17.75
CA ASP A 129 -23.59 5.00 -18.38
C ASP A 129 -25.08 4.69 -18.52
N TYR A 130 -25.50 4.28 -19.73
CA TYR A 130 -26.86 3.81 -19.95
C TYR A 130 -26.95 2.83 -21.14
N VAL A 131 -27.93 1.94 -21.07
CA VAL A 131 -28.27 0.97 -22.11
C VAL A 131 -29.60 1.35 -22.76
N LEU A 132 -29.57 1.68 -24.06
CA LEU A 132 -30.76 1.82 -24.89
C LEU A 132 -31.31 0.43 -25.28
N LEU A 133 -32.62 0.27 -25.08
CA LEU A 133 -33.40 -0.94 -25.31
C LEU A 133 -34.60 -0.64 -26.24
N PRO A 134 -34.38 -0.48 -27.56
CA PRO A 134 -35.45 -0.12 -28.50
C PRO A 134 -36.54 -1.18 -28.61
N SER A 135 -37.78 -0.73 -28.82
CA SER A 135 -38.97 -1.56 -29.07
C SER A 135 -39.32 -2.59 -27.98
N LYS A 136 -38.67 -2.56 -26.81
CA LYS A 136 -39.06 -3.38 -25.65
C LYS A 136 -40.37 -2.87 -25.03
N THR A 137 -41.11 -3.80 -24.43
CA THR A 137 -42.22 -3.51 -23.50
C THR A 137 -41.69 -3.12 -22.12
N GLN A 138 -42.53 -2.48 -21.30
CA GLN A 138 -42.19 -2.11 -19.91
C GLN A 138 -41.69 -3.30 -19.09
N ASP A 139 -42.38 -4.45 -19.18
CA ASP A 139 -42.03 -5.65 -18.42
C ASP A 139 -40.69 -6.25 -18.85
N GLU A 140 -40.36 -6.20 -20.15
CA GLU A 140 -39.04 -6.63 -20.63
C GLU A 140 -37.90 -5.70 -20.21
N VAL A 141 -38.15 -4.38 -20.08
CA VAL A 141 -37.15 -3.43 -19.57
C VAL A 141 -36.92 -3.67 -18.08
N LYS A 142 -37.99 -3.85 -17.31
CA LYS A 142 -37.90 -4.20 -15.89
C LYS A 142 -37.14 -5.51 -15.69
N ALA A 143 -37.52 -6.57 -16.40
CA ALA A 143 -36.86 -7.87 -16.29
C ALA A 143 -35.37 -7.84 -16.70
N TYR A 144 -35.01 -6.97 -17.66
CA TYR A 144 -33.62 -6.72 -18.03
C TYR A 144 -32.86 -5.92 -16.96
N ALA A 145 -33.49 -4.93 -16.32
CA ALA A 145 -32.89 -4.20 -15.20
C ALA A 145 -32.69 -5.09 -13.96
N GLU A 146 -33.57 -6.06 -13.75
CA GLU A 146 -33.46 -7.10 -12.70
C GLU A 146 -32.38 -8.16 -13.01
N ASN A 147 -32.04 -8.37 -14.30
CA ASN A 147 -31.05 -9.37 -14.75
C ASN A 147 -30.29 -8.84 -15.99
N PRO A 148 -29.31 -7.92 -15.82
CA PRO A 148 -28.67 -7.24 -16.95
C PRO A 148 -27.64 -8.13 -17.67
N ASP A 149 -27.81 -8.30 -18.98
CA ASP A 149 -26.83 -9.00 -19.84
C ASP A 149 -25.50 -8.21 -19.99
N ILE A 150 -25.49 -6.93 -19.62
CA ILE A 150 -24.37 -5.98 -19.81
C ILE A 150 -23.62 -5.70 -18.50
N GLN A 151 -22.29 -5.83 -18.54
CA GLN A 151 -21.36 -5.41 -17.48
C GLN A 151 -20.45 -4.28 -17.99
N VAL A 152 -20.41 -3.14 -17.30
CA VAL A 152 -19.39 -2.10 -17.52
C VAL A 152 -18.08 -2.58 -16.90
N LEU A 153 -17.01 -2.65 -17.70
CA LEU A 153 -15.67 -3.05 -17.24
C LEU A 153 -14.80 -1.85 -16.85
N SER A 154 -14.98 -0.71 -17.52
CA SER A 154 -14.41 0.59 -17.13
C SER A 154 -15.15 1.74 -17.82
N ASN A 155 -15.24 2.90 -17.16
CA ASN A 155 -15.80 4.12 -17.73
C ASN A 155 -14.92 5.33 -17.36
N SER A 156 -13.67 5.32 -17.83
CA SER A 156 -12.65 6.32 -17.53
C SER A 156 -12.28 7.18 -18.75
N THR A 157 -11.58 8.30 -18.53
CA THR A 157 -11.03 9.12 -19.62
C THR A 157 -9.84 8.46 -20.34
N PHE A 158 -9.35 7.32 -19.82
CA PHE A 158 -8.27 6.54 -20.44
C PHE A 158 -8.80 5.41 -21.33
N VAL A 159 -9.86 4.75 -20.86
CA VAL A 159 -10.50 3.62 -21.51
C VAL A 159 -11.97 3.51 -21.08
N GLN A 160 -12.83 3.21 -22.03
CA GLN A 160 -14.21 2.81 -21.79
C GLN A 160 -14.39 1.39 -22.34
N ALA A 161 -14.93 0.48 -21.53
CA ALA A 161 -15.00 -0.94 -21.84
C ALA A 161 -16.30 -1.55 -21.29
N VAL A 162 -16.94 -2.40 -22.10
CA VAL A 162 -18.23 -3.01 -21.76
C VAL A 162 -18.34 -4.42 -22.35
N ARG A 163 -18.90 -5.34 -21.57
CA ARG A 163 -19.13 -6.74 -21.96
C ARG A 163 -20.62 -7.04 -22.01
N ASP A 164 -21.04 -7.74 -23.07
CA ASP A 164 -22.27 -8.50 -23.14
C ASP A 164 -21.94 -9.94 -22.76
N ASN A 165 -22.32 -10.34 -21.54
CA ASN A 165 -21.96 -11.62 -20.94
C ASN A 165 -22.62 -12.81 -21.68
N LYS A 166 -23.74 -12.57 -22.36
CA LYS A 166 -24.59 -13.57 -23.01
C LYS A 166 -24.27 -13.77 -24.48
N ALA A 167 -23.83 -12.71 -25.15
CA ALA A 167 -23.31 -12.76 -26.51
C ALA A 167 -21.81 -13.12 -26.57
N GLY A 168 -21.09 -13.10 -25.44
CA GLY A 168 -19.63 -13.32 -25.41
C GLY A 168 -18.83 -12.18 -26.03
N VAL A 169 -19.42 -10.99 -26.14
CA VAL A 169 -18.85 -9.81 -26.83
C VAL A 169 -18.31 -8.82 -25.81
N THR A 170 -17.09 -8.33 -25.99
CA THR A 170 -16.54 -7.20 -25.23
C THR A 170 -16.03 -6.11 -26.17
N GLY A 171 -16.51 -4.88 -25.97
CA GLY A 171 -16.09 -3.69 -26.72
C GLY A 171 -15.19 -2.78 -25.87
N TYR A 172 -14.14 -2.24 -26.48
CA TYR A 172 -13.14 -1.40 -25.83
C TYR A 172 -12.84 -0.16 -26.69
N ILE A 173 -12.88 1.02 -26.08
CA ILE A 173 -12.42 2.29 -26.67
C ILE A 173 -11.30 2.83 -25.79
N PHE A 174 -10.07 2.83 -26.31
CA PHE A 174 -8.90 3.41 -25.66
C PHE A 174 -8.65 4.83 -26.19
N TRP A 175 -8.51 5.80 -25.29
CA TRP A 175 -8.46 7.23 -25.64
C TRP A 175 -7.02 7.80 -25.77
N GLY A 176 -6.03 7.19 -25.13
CA GLY A 176 -4.62 7.62 -25.17
C GLY A 176 -4.17 8.63 -24.11
N ASP A 177 -5.10 9.15 -23.29
CA ASP A 177 -4.82 10.20 -22.30
C ASP A 177 -3.91 9.77 -21.12
N HIS A 178 -3.56 8.48 -21.04
CA HIS A 178 -2.62 7.90 -20.06
C HIS A 178 -1.16 7.84 -20.55
N GLY A 179 -0.85 8.36 -21.74
CA GLY A 179 0.51 8.37 -22.30
C GLY A 179 0.77 7.21 -23.27
N SER A 180 1.96 6.60 -23.18
CA SER A 180 2.43 5.56 -24.13
C SER A 180 2.42 4.14 -23.58
N ASN A 181 2.03 3.94 -22.33
CA ASN A 181 2.11 2.64 -21.66
C ASN A 181 0.78 1.89 -21.78
N GLU A 182 0.83 0.59 -22.05
CA GLU A 182 -0.37 -0.24 -22.14
C GLU A 182 -1.17 -0.24 -20.82
N LEU A 183 -2.50 -0.21 -20.93
CA LEU A 183 -3.46 -0.47 -19.86
C LEU A 183 -4.29 -1.71 -20.20
N ARG A 184 -4.28 -2.73 -19.33
CA ARG A 184 -5.14 -3.93 -19.42
C ARG A 184 -6.50 -3.65 -18.80
N ILE A 185 -7.58 -3.93 -19.53
CA ILE A 185 -8.92 -4.13 -18.98
C ILE A 185 -9.37 -5.52 -19.42
N GLY A 186 -9.57 -6.45 -18.48
CA GLY A 186 -9.98 -7.83 -18.77
C GLY A 186 -9.09 -8.54 -19.80
N ASP A 187 -9.67 -8.86 -20.96
CA ASP A 187 -9.02 -9.62 -22.03
C ASP A 187 -8.15 -8.77 -22.97
N VAL A 188 -8.16 -7.44 -22.88
CA VAL A 188 -7.48 -6.56 -23.84
C VAL A 188 -6.61 -5.50 -23.17
N GLY A 189 -5.38 -5.39 -23.68
CA GLY A 189 -4.44 -4.32 -23.40
C GLY A 189 -4.34 -3.35 -24.58
N GLY A 190 -4.36 -2.05 -24.30
CA GLY A 190 -4.27 -1.02 -25.34
C GLY A 190 -3.75 0.32 -24.81
N VAL A 191 -3.50 1.22 -25.76
CA VAL A 191 -3.15 2.64 -25.48
C VAL A 191 -4.20 3.57 -26.10
N LYS A 192 -4.51 3.37 -27.39
CA LYS A 192 -5.51 4.15 -28.13
C LYS A 192 -6.13 3.37 -29.29
N GLY A 193 -7.35 3.72 -29.68
CA GLY A 193 -8.09 3.07 -30.76
C GLY A 193 -9.26 2.21 -30.26
N SER A 194 -9.95 1.54 -31.19
CA SER A 194 -11.11 0.69 -30.89
C SER A 194 -10.79 -0.79 -31.07
N VAL A 195 -11.28 -1.62 -30.16
CA VAL A 195 -11.24 -3.10 -30.24
C VAL A 195 -12.62 -3.68 -29.94
N THR A 196 -13.07 -4.63 -30.73
CA THR A 196 -14.22 -5.51 -30.41
C THR A 196 -13.76 -6.95 -30.43
N LEU A 197 -13.98 -7.65 -29.33
CA LEU A 197 -13.59 -9.05 -29.13
C LEU A 197 -14.87 -9.89 -28.94
N VAL A 198 -15.01 -10.96 -29.71
CA VAL A 198 -16.12 -11.92 -29.64
C VAL A 198 -15.55 -13.29 -29.33
N LYS A 199 -15.85 -13.88 -28.16
CA LYS A 199 -15.46 -15.25 -27.82
C LYS A 199 -16.54 -16.23 -28.31
N ASP A 200 -16.12 -17.34 -28.92
CA ASP A 200 -16.94 -18.51 -29.22
C ASP A 200 -16.38 -19.73 -28.46
N PRO A 201 -16.94 -20.04 -27.28
CA PRO A 201 -16.55 -21.21 -26.49
C PRO A 201 -16.83 -22.55 -27.18
N SER A 202 -17.73 -22.61 -28.18
CA SER A 202 -18.07 -23.86 -28.86
C SER A 202 -16.99 -24.32 -29.84
N ASN A 203 -16.12 -23.40 -30.26
CA ASN A 203 -14.99 -23.65 -31.16
C ASN A 203 -13.62 -23.29 -30.52
N HIS A 204 -13.59 -22.84 -29.26
CA HIS A 204 -12.43 -22.27 -28.57
C HIS A 204 -11.70 -21.20 -29.41
N THR A 205 -12.47 -20.27 -30.00
CA THR A 205 -11.91 -19.14 -30.77
C THR A 205 -12.38 -17.79 -30.25
N MET A 206 -11.62 -16.74 -30.57
CA MET A 206 -12.04 -15.35 -30.40
C MET A 206 -11.76 -14.53 -31.67
N THR A 207 -12.78 -13.83 -32.15
CA THR A 207 -12.68 -12.90 -33.27
C THR A 207 -12.37 -11.51 -32.74
N VAL A 208 -11.31 -10.88 -33.24
CA VAL A 208 -10.80 -9.59 -32.76
C VAL A 208 -10.80 -8.58 -33.92
N GLY A 209 -11.70 -7.61 -33.87
CA GLY A 209 -11.76 -6.47 -34.79
C GLY A 209 -11.11 -5.23 -34.19
N MET A 210 -10.22 -4.55 -34.92
CA MET A 210 -9.42 -3.41 -34.46
C MET A 210 -9.50 -2.24 -35.45
N ALA A 211 -9.52 -0.98 -34.97
CA ALA A 211 -9.54 0.21 -35.84
C ALA A 211 -8.84 1.45 -35.25
N ASP A 212 -8.10 2.20 -36.09
CA ASP A 212 -7.69 3.58 -35.77
C ASP A 212 -8.82 4.57 -36.06
N VAL A 213 -9.67 4.79 -35.05
CA VAL A 213 -10.76 5.77 -35.11
C VAL A 213 -10.27 7.23 -35.24
N LEU A 214 -9.00 7.51 -34.90
CA LEU A 214 -8.39 8.85 -34.99
C LEU A 214 -7.80 9.12 -36.40
N GLN A 215 -7.64 8.08 -37.21
CA GLN A 215 -7.20 8.10 -38.63
C GLN A 215 -5.88 8.83 -38.89
N ASN A 216 -5.02 8.96 -37.87
CA ASN A 216 -3.76 9.71 -37.95
C ASN A 216 -2.52 8.87 -37.61
N ASN A 217 -2.69 7.55 -37.43
CA ASN A 217 -1.60 6.62 -37.13
C ASN A 217 -1.32 5.73 -38.35
N ASP A 218 -0.04 5.59 -38.71
CA ASP A 218 0.39 4.58 -39.67
C ASP A 218 0.22 3.15 -39.11
N SER A 219 0.23 2.98 -37.78
CA SER A 219 0.01 1.70 -37.10
C SER A 219 -0.50 1.88 -35.67
N LEU A 220 -1.24 0.88 -35.16
CA LEU A 220 -1.61 0.70 -33.76
C LEU A 220 -1.21 -0.70 -33.27
N THR A 221 -0.98 -0.84 -31.97
CA THR A 221 -0.69 -2.14 -31.32
C THR A 221 -1.65 -2.35 -30.16
N PHE A 222 -2.19 -3.57 -30.06
CA PHE A 222 -3.03 -4.05 -28.97
C PHE A 222 -2.49 -5.39 -28.47
N ARG A 223 -2.65 -5.68 -27.17
CA ARG A 223 -2.42 -7.02 -26.63
C ARG A 223 -3.77 -7.68 -26.38
N ILE A 224 -3.92 -8.92 -26.84
CA ILE A 224 -5.03 -9.79 -26.51
C ILE A 224 -4.51 -10.83 -25.51
N TYR A 225 -5.19 -10.94 -24.38
CA TYR A 225 -4.81 -11.79 -23.25
C TYR A 225 -5.60 -13.10 -23.29
N GLY A 226 -4.93 -14.24 -23.07
CA GLY A 226 -5.56 -15.55 -23.05
C GLY A 226 -4.55 -16.70 -23.08
N ASN A 227 -5.04 -17.93 -22.82
CA ASN A 227 -4.23 -19.14 -22.72
C ASN A 227 -3.92 -19.71 -24.12
N ASP A 228 -2.65 -20.08 -24.36
CA ASP A 228 -2.10 -20.57 -25.64
C ASP A 228 -2.71 -19.95 -26.90
N LEU A 229 -2.74 -18.61 -26.99
CA LEU A 229 -3.33 -17.96 -28.17
C LEU A 229 -2.57 -18.36 -29.44
N THR A 230 -3.33 -18.68 -30.49
CA THR A 230 -2.82 -19.08 -31.81
C THR A 230 -3.57 -18.36 -32.92
N LEU A 231 -2.97 -18.20 -34.10
CA LEU A 231 -3.63 -17.57 -35.25
C LEU A 231 -4.45 -18.61 -36.04
N VAL A 232 -5.77 -18.45 -36.08
CA VAL A 232 -6.69 -19.29 -36.87
C VAL A 232 -7.00 -18.63 -38.22
N GLU A 233 -7.33 -17.34 -38.23
CA GLU A 233 -7.52 -16.55 -39.45
C GLU A 233 -6.76 -15.23 -39.36
N GLY A 234 -5.85 -15.00 -40.31
CA GLY A 234 -4.97 -13.84 -40.36
C GLY A 234 -5.40 -12.77 -41.36
N ASN A 235 -4.96 -11.54 -41.12
CA ASN A 235 -5.22 -10.39 -41.98
C ASN A 235 -3.90 -9.87 -42.58
N PRO A 236 -3.80 -9.57 -43.88
CA PRO A 236 -2.55 -9.10 -44.48
C PRO A 236 -2.05 -7.74 -43.96
N ASN A 237 -2.86 -7.01 -43.19
CA ASN A 237 -2.48 -5.76 -42.54
C ASN A 237 -2.27 -5.91 -41.02
N VAL A 238 -2.32 -7.12 -40.45
CA VAL A 238 -2.10 -7.39 -39.03
C VAL A 238 -0.95 -8.37 -38.86
N THR A 239 0.06 -7.98 -38.08
CA THR A 239 1.11 -8.89 -37.59
C THR A 239 0.73 -9.35 -36.18
N ALA A 240 0.85 -10.65 -35.92
CA ALA A 240 0.59 -11.25 -34.62
C ALA A 240 1.86 -11.90 -34.07
N GLU A 241 2.26 -11.52 -32.86
CA GLU A 241 3.38 -12.11 -32.11
C GLU A 241 2.81 -12.76 -30.84
N PHE A 242 3.21 -13.99 -30.52
CA PHE A 242 2.57 -14.80 -29.47
C PHE A 242 3.54 -15.14 -28.34
N ASP A 243 3.05 -15.14 -27.09
CA ASP A 243 3.79 -15.48 -25.88
C ASP A 243 2.88 -16.07 -24.77
N LYS A 244 3.45 -16.39 -23.60
CA LYS A 244 2.73 -16.99 -22.45
C LYS A 244 1.61 -16.11 -21.86
N LEU A 245 1.46 -14.86 -22.30
CA LEU A 245 0.40 -13.95 -21.90
C LEU A 245 -0.66 -13.75 -23.00
N GLY A 246 -0.48 -14.35 -24.18
CA GLY A 246 -1.42 -14.27 -25.30
C GLY A 246 -0.76 -13.75 -26.59
N ALA A 247 -1.30 -12.68 -27.17
CA ALA A 247 -0.92 -12.20 -28.49
C ALA A 247 -0.76 -10.67 -28.55
N VAL A 248 0.34 -10.18 -29.12
CA VAL A 248 0.52 -8.78 -29.51
C VAL A 248 0.11 -8.63 -30.98
N LEU A 249 -0.95 -7.88 -31.23
CA LEU A 249 -1.48 -7.59 -32.56
C LEU A 249 -1.07 -6.18 -32.99
N THR A 250 -0.21 -6.08 -34.00
CA THR A 250 0.19 -4.80 -34.61
C THR A 250 -0.50 -4.63 -35.96
N VAL A 251 -1.37 -3.63 -36.05
CA VAL A 251 -2.22 -3.31 -37.19
C VAL A 251 -1.58 -2.18 -38.01
N ASN A 252 -1.46 -2.35 -39.32
CA ASN A 252 -1.10 -1.29 -40.25
C ASN A 252 -2.37 -0.49 -40.62
N THR A 253 -2.51 0.70 -40.06
CA THR A 253 -3.69 1.58 -40.20
C THR A 253 -3.48 2.72 -41.21
N LYS A 254 -2.31 2.76 -41.85
CA LYS A 254 -1.96 3.74 -42.87
C LYS A 254 -2.99 3.80 -44.00
N ASP A 255 -3.46 5.02 -44.30
CA ASP A 255 -4.45 5.32 -45.35
C ASP A 255 -5.81 4.57 -45.22
N ALA A 256 -6.03 3.86 -44.10
CA ALA A 256 -7.19 2.98 -43.89
C ALA A 256 -8.49 3.71 -43.52
N LYS A 257 -8.42 5.00 -43.14
CA LYS A 257 -9.58 5.88 -42.86
C LYS A 257 -10.57 5.31 -41.83
N GLY A 258 -10.04 4.66 -40.78
CA GLY A 258 -10.84 4.06 -39.72
C GLY A 258 -11.50 2.72 -40.08
N ALA A 259 -11.10 2.07 -41.18
CA ALA A 259 -11.55 0.72 -41.49
C ALA A 259 -11.14 -0.29 -40.41
N THR A 260 -12.04 -1.25 -40.12
CA THR A 260 -11.79 -2.34 -39.18
C THR A 260 -10.93 -3.43 -39.81
N PHE A 261 -9.93 -3.90 -39.07
CA PHE A 261 -9.13 -5.07 -39.39
C PHE A 261 -9.46 -6.20 -38.43
N THR A 262 -9.92 -7.33 -38.95
CA THR A 262 -10.32 -8.50 -38.16
C THR A 262 -9.29 -9.62 -38.29
N VAL A 263 -9.00 -10.30 -37.18
CA VAL A 263 -8.33 -11.61 -37.11
C VAL A 263 -9.12 -12.55 -36.22
N THR A 264 -8.93 -13.86 -36.39
CA THR A 264 -9.50 -14.89 -35.51
C THR A 264 -8.36 -15.64 -34.83
N LEU A 265 -8.39 -15.67 -33.50
CA LEU A 265 -7.44 -16.41 -32.68
C LEU A 265 -8.10 -17.68 -32.12
N GLY A 266 -7.34 -18.76 -32.00
CA GLY A 266 -7.70 -19.93 -31.19
C GLY A 266 -7.11 -19.80 -29.79
N TYR A 267 -7.71 -20.45 -28.80
CA TYR A 267 -7.21 -20.54 -27.42
C TYR A 267 -7.36 -21.95 -26.86
N THR A 268 -6.68 -22.25 -25.76
CA THR A 268 -6.87 -23.49 -24.98
C THR A 268 -7.70 -23.23 -23.73
N ASP A 269 -8.59 -24.16 -23.39
CA ASP A 269 -9.13 -24.26 -22.04
C ASP A 269 -8.06 -24.91 -21.14
N LEU A 270 -8.09 -24.63 -19.83
CA LEU A 270 -7.14 -25.23 -18.87
C LEU A 270 -7.23 -26.76 -18.87
N ASP A 271 -6.07 -27.41 -18.88
CA ASP A 271 -5.97 -28.86 -18.81
C ASP A 271 -6.38 -29.40 -17.42
N LYS A 272 -6.54 -30.72 -17.29
CA LYS A 272 -7.02 -31.31 -16.03
C LYS A 272 -6.04 -31.10 -14.85
N ASN A 273 -4.74 -31.09 -15.12
CA ASN A 273 -3.70 -30.83 -14.13
C ASN A 273 -3.70 -29.36 -13.72
N GLU A 274 -3.89 -28.44 -14.66
CA GLU A 274 -4.05 -27.01 -14.39
C GLU A 274 -5.30 -26.72 -13.54
N GLN A 275 -6.44 -27.33 -13.88
CA GLN A 275 -7.67 -27.23 -13.08
C GLN A 275 -7.49 -27.76 -11.65
N ASP A 276 -6.82 -28.91 -11.48
CA ASP A 276 -6.59 -29.50 -10.16
C ASP A 276 -5.53 -28.72 -9.35
N ALA A 277 -4.51 -28.16 -10.00
CA ALA A 277 -3.55 -27.25 -9.38
C ALA A 277 -4.23 -25.94 -8.92
N LEU A 278 -5.06 -25.34 -9.78
CA LEU A 278 -5.86 -24.15 -9.47
C LEU A 278 -6.79 -24.38 -8.28
N LYS A 279 -7.47 -25.54 -8.23
CA LYS A 279 -8.27 -25.95 -7.08
C LYS A 279 -7.41 -26.14 -5.82
N SER A 280 -6.27 -26.82 -5.93
CA SER A 280 -5.35 -27.01 -4.80
C SER A 280 -4.84 -25.68 -4.24
N MET A 281 -4.57 -24.67 -5.09
CA MET A 281 -4.19 -23.34 -4.64
C MET A 281 -5.30 -22.65 -3.82
N ARG A 282 -6.55 -22.74 -4.29
CA ARG A 282 -7.72 -22.23 -3.53
C ARG A 282 -7.86 -22.93 -2.19
N THR A 283 -7.84 -24.27 -2.15
CA THR A 283 -7.94 -25.05 -0.91
C THR A 283 -6.79 -24.75 0.05
N ASN A 284 -5.54 -24.69 -0.43
CA ASN A 284 -4.37 -24.37 0.39
C ASN A 284 -4.47 -22.97 1.02
N TYR A 285 -4.95 -21.97 0.26
CA TYR A 285 -5.18 -20.62 0.78
C TYR A 285 -6.27 -20.61 1.86
N ILE A 286 -7.43 -21.23 1.58
CA ILE A 286 -8.56 -21.32 2.53
C ILE A 286 -8.08 -21.97 3.83
N ASN A 287 -7.49 -23.15 3.75
CA ASN A 287 -7.01 -23.91 4.92
C ASN A 287 -5.95 -23.15 5.71
N ALA A 288 -5.03 -22.44 5.04
CA ALA A 288 -4.04 -21.62 5.75
C ALA A 288 -4.69 -20.51 6.59
N GLN A 289 -5.82 -19.94 6.15
CA GLN A 289 -6.56 -18.94 6.92
C GLN A 289 -7.49 -19.55 7.97
N THR A 290 -8.20 -20.64 7.68
CA THR A 290 -9.29 -21.18 8.53
C THR A 290 -8.90 -22.34 9.44
N GLY A 291 -7.85 -23.09 9.08
CA GLY A 291 -7.51 -24.37 9.72
C GLY A 291 -8.59 -25.45 9.57
N ASN A 292 -9.45 -25.39 8.52
CA ASN A 292 -10.50 -26.39 8.31
C ASN A 292 -9.95 -27.82 8.12
N ASP A 293 -8.70 -27.99 7.71
CA ASP A 293 -7.99 -29.27 7.63
C ASP A 293 -7.30 -29.72 8.93
N MET A 294 -7.31 -28.90 9.99
CA MET A 294 -6.78 -29.30 11.29
C MET A 294 -7.56 -30.47 11.88
N THR A 295 -6.84 -31.50 12.31
CA THR A 295 -7.40 -32.70 12.96
C THR A 295 -7.80 -32.45 14.41
N ASP A 296 -7.11 -31.55 15.12
CA ASP A 296 -7.46 -31.12 16.46
C ASP A 296 -8.04 -29.69 16.46
N LYS A 297 -9.38 -29.63 16.38
CA LYS A 297 -10.16 -28.39 16.53
C LYS A 297 -10.53 -28.08 18.00
N THR A 298 -9.90 -28.77 18.96
CA THR A 298 -10.03 -28.50 20.40
C THR A 298 -8.81 -27.78 21.00
N ASP A 299 -7.77 -27.53 20.20
CA ASP A 299 -6.60 -26.73 20.57
C ASP A 299 -7.02 -25.33 21.08
N PRO A 300 -6.59 -24.90 22.28
CA PRO A 300 -7.03 -23.63 22.85
C PRO A 300 -6.65 -22.39 22.03
N ASP A 301 -5.55 -22.40 21.29
CA ASP A 301 -5.14 -21.27 20.46
C ASP A 301 -5.90 -21.26 19.13
N TYR A 302 -6.21 -22.42 18.55
CA TYR A 302 -7.17 -22.52 17.45
C TYR A 302 -8.54 -21.91 17.83
N LEU A 303 -9.05 -22.27 19.02
CA LEU A 303 -10.30 -21.72 19.54
C LEU A 303 -10.22 -20.21 19.81
N ASN A 304 -9.04 -19.65 20.12
CA ASN A 304 -8.83 -18.21 20.18
C ASN A 304 -8.95 -17.53 18.80
N TYR A 305 -8.56 -18.18 17.69
CA TYR A 305 -8.84 -17.66 16.34
C TYR A 305 -10.34 -17.69 16.04
N MET A 306 -11.05 -18.76 16.41
CA MET A 306 -12.50 -18.85 16.24
C MET A 306 -13.22 -17.73 17.02
N ALA A 307 -12.94 -17.56 18.31
CA ALA A 307 -13.52 -16.50 19.14
C ALA A 307 -13.20 -15.07 18.64
N LYS A 308 -12.04 -14.89 18.02
CA LYS A 308 -11.63 -13.64 17.35
C LYS A 308 -12.40 -13.38 16.06
N TYR A 309 -12.67 -14.41 15.25
CA TYR A 309 -13.55 -14.30 14.08
C TYR A 309 -15.00 -14.03 14.51
N GLU A 310 -15.50 -14.71 15.55
CA GLU A 310 -16.82 -14.46 16.14
C GLU A 310 -16.99 -13.03 16.60
N GLN A 311 -16.05 -12.50 17.39
CA GLN A 311 -16.15 -11.12 17.88
C GLN A 311 -16.01 -10.09 16.75
N ASN A 312 -15.17 -10.34 15.73
CA ASN A 312 -15.08 -9.44 14.58
C ASN A 312 -16.37 -9.45 13.73
N ALA A 313 -16.94 -10.62 13.45
CA ALA A 313 -18.19 -10.74 12.70
C ALA A 313 -19.39 -10.18 13.47
N LYS A 314 -19.44 -10.42 14.78
CA LYS A 314 -20.42 -9.80 15.68
C LYS A 314 -20.33 -8.27 15.63
N THR A 315 -19.15 -7.67 15.80
CA THR A 315 -18.98 -6.21 15.71
C THR A 315 -19.31 -5.68 14.32
N ALA A 316 -19.04 -6.45 13.25
CA ALA A 316 -19.49 -6.08 11.91
C ALA A 316 -21.01 -6.05 11.79
N LEU A 317 -21.71 -7.07 12.31
CA LEU A 317 -23.19 -7.12 12.34
C LEU A 317 -23.83 -6.06 13.26
N GLU A 318 -23.17 -5.71 14.37
CA GLU A 318 -23.62 -4.67 15.32
C GLU A 318 -23.64 -3.27 14.67
N HIS A 319 -22.71 -3.00 13.75
CA HIS A 319 -22.58 -1.73 13.04
C HIS A 319 -23.12 -1.73 11.60
N LEU A 320 -23.60 -2.87 11.08
CA LEU A 320 -24.03 -3.01 9.68
C LEU A 320 -25.30 -2.22 9.38
N ASN A 321 -25.20 -1.29 8.43
CA ASN A 321 -26.36 -0.63 7.84
C ASN A 321 -27.05 -1.60 6.87
N TRP A 322 -28.12 -2.26 7.33
CA TRP A 322 -28.94 -3.18 6.52
C TRP A 322 -29.69 -2.52 5.34
N ASN A 323 -29.59 -1.20 5.18
CA ASN A 323 -30.11 -0.44 4.03
C ASN A 323 -28.97 0.30 3.31
N ALA A 324 -27.74 -0.23 3.37
CA ALA A 324 -26.58 0.36 2.73
C ALA A 324 -26.71 0.31 1.19
N GLY A 325 -26.21 1.37 0.57
CA GLY A 325 -26.19 1.60 -0.87
C GLY A 325 -25.52 2.93 -1.19
N LYS A 326 -25.79 3.46 -2.38
CA LYS A 326 -25.19 4.67 -2.93
C LYS A 326 -25.26 5.88 -1.99
N GLY A 327 -24.11 6.53 -1.76
CA GLY A 327 -24.03 7.73 -0.91
C GLY A 327 -24.26 7.49 0.59
N SER A 328 -24.29 6.23 1.04
CA SER A 328 -24.37 5.86 2.46
C SER A 328 -23.12 5.09 2.89
N ASN A 329 -22.90 4.95 4.20
CA ASN A 329 -21.86 4.10 4.75
C ASN A 329 -22.41 2.69 5.02
N LEU A 330 -21.60 1.66 4.72
CA LEU A 330 -21.95 0.25 4.98
C LEU A 330 -21.95 -0.08 6.48
N PHE A 331 -21.04 0.55 7.24
CA PHE A 331 -20.99 0.45 8.69
C PHE A 331 -21.15 1.85 9.29
N ASP A 332 -21.94 2.00 10.35
CA ASP A 332 -22.28 3.33 10.90
C ASP A 332 -21.15 4.03 11.68
N ASP A 333 -20.09 3.29 12.02
CA ASP A 333 -18.87 3.76 12.68
C ASP A 333 -17.67 3.98 11.73
N ILE A 334 -17.76 3.59 10.45
CA ILE A 334 -16.70 3.81 9.45
C ILE A 334 -17.20 4.78 8.38
N ASP A 335 -16.62 5.98 8.35
CA ASP A 335 -16.96 6.98 7.34
C ASP A 335 -16.13 6.82 6.06
N VAL A 336 -16.77 6.35 4.99
CA VAL A 336 -16.15 6.23 3.65
C VAL A 336 -16.48 7.41 2.73
N GLN A 337 -17.13 8.46 3.24
CA GLN A 337 -17.42 9.67 2.47
C GLN A 337 -16.14 10.51 2.26
N LEU A 338 -15.43 10.19 1.17
CA LEU A 338 -14.21 10.89 0.79
C LEU A 338 -14.51 12.37 0.47
N ASP A 339 -13.84 13.31 1.13
CA ASP A 339 -13.91 14.74 0.76
C ASP A 339 -13.26 15.00 -0.62
N TRP A 340 -14.10 15.05 -1.66
CA TRP A 340 -13.74 15.36 -3.05
C TRP A 340 -13.37 16.84 -3.27
N ALA A 341 -13.61 17.73 -2.30
CA ALA A 341 -13.35 19.15 -2.39
C ALA A 341 -11.99 19.54 -1.76
N ASN A 342 -11.71 19.07 -0.53
CA ASN A 342 -10.47 19.35 0.21
C ASN A 342 -9.37 18.34 -0.13
N LYS A 343 -8.69 18.61 -1.26
CA LYS A 343 -7.80 17.67 -1.95
C LYS A 343 -6.38 17.68 -1.39
N GLY A 344 -5.89 16.56 -0.88
CA GLY A 344 -4.48 16.37 -0.55
C GLY A 344 -4.20 15.17 0.35
N SER A 345 -2.98 15.12 0.90
CA SER A 345 -2.53 14.13 1.89
C SER A 345 -3.23 14.27 3.26
N SER A 346 -4.16 15.21 3.41
CA SER A 346 -4.98 15.45 4.60
C SER A 346 -6.28 14.63 4.62
N ASN A 347 -6.59 13.88 3.55
CA ASN A 347 -7.75 12.99 3.45
C ASN A 347 -7.32 11.51 3.54
N THR A 348 -6.23 11.21 4.27
CA THR A 348 -5.73 9.85 4.53
C THR A 348 -6.75 8.98 5.23
N ASP A 349 -7.51 9.57 6.13
CA ASP A 349 -8.42 8.86 7.03
C ASP A 349 -9.58 8.28 6.19
N GLY A 350 -10.05 9.02 5.19
CA GLY A 350 -11.02 8.55 4.20
C GLY A 350 -10.52 7.34 3.40
N SER A 351 -9.27 7.32 2.91
CA SER A 351 -8.76 6.15 2.18
C SER A 351 -8.47 4.95 3.09
N ALA A 352 -8.00 5.20 4.33
CA ALA A 352 -7.81 4.16 5.33
C ALA A 352 -9.15 3.53 5.77
N ASN A 353 -10.25 4.29 5.74
CA ASN A 353 -11.60 3.79 6.00
C ASN A 353 -12.11 2.86 4.88
N LEU A 354 -11.63 2.99 3.64
CA LEU A 354 -11.90 2.03 2.57
C LEU A 354 -11.29 0.65 2.89
N THR A 355 -10.01 0.63 3.23
CA THR A 355 -9.30 -0.59 3.67
C THR A 355 -9.93 -1.16 4.94
N SER A 356 -10.36 -0.31 5.88
CA SER A 356 -11.03 -0.75 7.10
C SER A 356 -12.38 -1.41 6.83
N THR A 357 -13.14 -0.87 5.87
CA THR A 357 -14.40 -1.45 5.38
C THR A 357 -14.14 -2.84 4.77
N THR A 358 -13.19 -2.99 3.86
CA THR A 358 -12.91 -4.31 3.25
C THR A 358 -12.34 -5.32 4.23
N THR A 359 -11.52 -4.88 5.19
CA THR A 359 -11.01 -5.75 6.26
C THR A 359 -12.15 -6.27 7.15
N ARG A 360 -13.20 -5.47 7.35
CA ARG A 360 -14.40 -5.90 8.07
C ARG A 360 -15.26 -6.87 7.27
N ILE A 361 -15.46 -6.65 5.96
CA ILE A 361 -16.13 -7.61 5.06
C ILE A 361 -15.39 -8.96 5.06
N LYS A 362 -14.07 -8.95 4.87
CA LYS A 362 -13.20 -10.13 4.97
C LYS A 362 -13.31 -10.82 6.34
N SER A 363 -13.51 -10.06 7.43
CA SER A 363 -13.67 -10.64 8.77
C SER A 363 -15.00 -11.35 8.95
N MET A 364 -16.09 -10.86 8.33
CA MET A 364 -17.36 -11.61 8.25
C MET A 364 -17.17 -12.90 7.43
N VAL A 365 -16.53 -12.81 6.27
CA VAL A 365 -16.24 -13.98 5.42
C VAL A 365 -15.44 -15.04 6.19
N LEU A 366 -14.36 -14.68 6.89
CA LEU A 366 -13.56 -15.61 7.69
C LEU A 366 -14.39 -16.33 8.76
N ALA A 367 -15.31 -15.63 9.44
CA ALA A 367 -16.20 -16.25 10.42
C ALA A 367 -17.25 -17.18 9.79
N TYR A 368 -17.71 -16.86 8.58
CA TYR A 368 -18.67 -17.66 7.82
C TYR A 368 -18.07 -18.99 7.32
N VAL A 369 -16.79 -19.01 6.93
CA VAL A 369 -16.13 -20.18 6.31
C VAL A 369 -15.21 -20.99 7.24
N SER A 370 -14.98 -20.57 8.49
CA SER A 370 -14.13 -21.31 9.45
C SER A 370 -14.95 -22.30 10.28
N GLU A 371 -14.69 -23.60 10.12
CA GLU A 371 -15.36 -24.65 10.88
C GLU A 371 -15.12 -24.50 12.40
N GLY A 372 -16.18 -24.57 13.20
CA GLY A 372 -16.08 -24.41 14.66
C GLY A 372 -16.19 -22.96 15.15
N CYS A 373 -16.21 -21.97 14.25
CA CYS A 373 -16.80 -20.67 14.54
C CYS A 373 -18.33 -20.83 14.69
N SER A 374 -18.96 -20.19 15.67
CA SER A 374 -20.43 -20.22 15.82
C SER A 374 -21.20 -19.52 14.70
N TYR A 375 -20.52 -18.76 13.84
CA TYR A 375 -21.06 -18.18 12.61
C TYR A 375 -20.83 -19.05 11.36
N TYR A 376 -20.23 -20.24 11.48
CA TYR A 376 -19.97 -21.13 10.35
C TYR A 376 -21.26 -21.45 9.60
N GLN A 377 -21.31 -21.09 8.33
CA GLN A 377 -22.49 -21.18 7.46
C GLN A 377 -23.77 -20.49 7.98
N ASP A 378 -23.67 -19.48 8.86
CA ASP A 378 -24.84 -18.75 9.39
C ASP A 378 -25.59 -17.95 8.30
N GLU A 379 -26.91 -18.14 8.28
CA GLU A 379 -27.84 -17.50 7.36
C GLU A 379 -27.92 -15.97 7.49
N THR A 380 -27.63 -15.40 8.66
CA THR A 380 -27.69 -13.95 8.88
C THR A 380 -26.40 -13.31 8.40
N LEU A 381 -25.26 -13.92 8.71
CA LEU A 381 -23.95 -13.49 8.25
C LEU A 381 -23.79 -13.62 6.73
N LYS A 382 -24.35 -14.67 6.10
CA LYS A 382 -24.38 -14.76 4.62
C LYS A 382 -25.10 -13.56 3.99
N LYS A 383 -26.28 -13.19 4.51
CA LYS A 383 -27.06 -12.02 4.03
C LYS A 383 -26.30 -10.70 4.27
N ALA A 384 -25.52 -10.61 5.34
CA ALA A 384 -24.63 -9.46 5.60
C ALA A 384 -23.44 -9.39 4.63
N ILE A 385 -22.84 -10.53 4.28
CA ILE A 385 -21.75 -10.63 3.29
C ILE A 385 -22.29 -10.28 1.90
N ASP A 386 -23.44 -10.80 1.51
CA ASP A 386 -24.06 -10.56 0.20
C ASP A 386 -24.41 -9.07 0.03
N LEU A 387 -25.08 -8.45 1.03
CA LEU A 387 -25.30 -7.00 1.07
C LEU A 387 -23.99 -6.20 1.00
N SER A 388 -22.92 -6.68 1.63
CA SER A 388 -21.61 -6.01 1.60
C SER A 388 -20.96 -6.08 0.22
N ILE A 389 -21.16 -7.17 -0.52
CA ILE A 389 -20.67 -7.34 -1.89
C ILE A 389 -21.48 -6.48 -2.86
N ASP A 390 -22.81 -6.43 -2.72
CA ASP A 390 -23.66 -5.51 -3.48
C ASP A 390 -23.31 -4.04 -3.20
N TYR A 391 -22.95 -3.70 -1.95
CA TYR A 391 -22.45 -2.38 -1.59
C TYR A 391 -21.10 -2.05 -2.26
N LEU A 392 -20.17 -3.00 -2.38
CA LEU A 392 -18.91 -2.80 -3.13
C LEU A 392 -19.15 -2.41 -4.60
N PHE A 393 -20.30 -2.79 -5.16
CA PHE A 393 -20.70 -2.47 -6.53
C PHE A 393 -21.66 -1.27 -6.67
N SER A 394 -22.11 -0.64 -5.58
CA SER A 394 -23.18 0.39 -5.63
C SER A 394 -23.00 1.57 -4.68
N GLY A 395 -22.37 1.38 -3.51
CA GLY A 395 -22.18 2.40 -2.47
C GLY A 395 -20.73 2.71 -2.12
N PHE A 396 -19.81 1.77 -2.33
CA PHE A 396 -18.38 2.00 -2.19
C PHE A 396 -17.89 3.00 -3.28
N PRO A 397 -16.89 3.86 -3.00
CA PRO A 397 -16.43 4.87 -3.96
C PRO A 397 -16.07 4.28 -5.34
N ASN A 398 -16.78 4.75 -6.37
CA ASN A 398 -16.84 4.10 -7.69
C ASN A 398 -15.44 3.84 -8.30
N VAL A 399 -15.18 2.55 -8.60
CA VAL A 399 -13.89 2.06 -9.10
C VAL A 399 -13.79 2.04 -10.64
N LEU A 400 -14.89 2.13 -11.39
CA LEU A 400 -14.90 2.04 -12.85
C LEU A 400 -14.09 3.16 -13.53
N ASN A 401 -13.89 4.27 -12.82
CA ASN A 401 -13.03 5.38 -13.18
C ASN A 401 -11.93 5.65 -12.14
N TYR A 402 -11.49 4.63 -11.40
CA TYR A 402 -10.43 4.71 -10.39
C TYR A 402 -9.18 5.48 -10.89
N HIS A 403 -8.72 5.23 -12.11
CA HIS A 403 -7.54 5.93 -12.67
C HIS A 403 -7.73 7.46 -12.82
N ASP A 404 -8.96 7.94 -12.96
CA ASP A 404 -9.30 9.37 -12.92
C ASP A 404 -9.43 9.91 -11.49
N ARG A 405 -9.72 9.03 -10.52
CA ARG A 405 -10.19 9.33 -9.17
C ARG A 405 -9.24 8.91 -8.04
N VAL A 406 -8.00 8.48 -8.31
CA VAL A 406 -7.02 8.23 -7.23
C VAL A 406 -6.70 9.50 -6.45
N PHE A 407 -6.74 9.47 -5.12
CA PHE A 407 -6.19 10.51 -4.22
C PHE A 407 -6.01 9.94 -2.80
N ALA A 408 -5.64 10.79 -1.85
CA ALA A 408 -5.18 10.38 -0.53
C ALA A 408 -4.02 9.38 -0.64
N ASN A 409 -4.02 8.30 0.16
CA ASN A 409 -2.97 7.30 0.14
C ASN A 409 -3.20 6.26 -0.97
N TRP A 410 -2.28 6.19 -1.94
CA TRP A 410 -2.37 5.24 -3.06
C TRP A 410 -2.37 3.77 -2.60
N TRP A 411 -1.72 3.47 -1.47
CA TRP A 411 -1.57 2.10 -0.96
C TRP A 411 -2.92 1.50 -0.59
N ASP A 412 -3.86 2.29 -0.04
CA ASP A 412 -5.21 1.79 0.27
C ASP A 412 -5.92 1.29 -0.99
N TRP A 413 -5.78 2.02 -2.11
CA TRP A 413 -6.42 1.67 -3.36
C TRP A 413 -5.78 0.49 -4.09
N SER A 414 -4.45 0.44 -4.23
CA SER A 414 -3.77 -0.60 -5.01
C SER A 414 -3.25 -1.80 -4.22
N ILE A 415 -3.21 -1.72 -2.87
CA ILE A 415 -2.72 -2.80 -2.01
C ILE A 415 -3.69 -3.15 -0.87
N GLY A 416 -4.17 -2.17 -0.09
CA GLY A 416 -5.04 -2.39 1.07
C GLY A 416 -6.35 -3.07 0.72
N VAL A 417 -7.21 -2.36 -0.01
CA VAL A 417 -8.51 -2.83 -0.51
C VAL A 417 -8.35 -4.09 -1.39
N PRO A 418 -7.46 -4.15 -2.41
CA PRO A 418 -7.33 -5.34 -3.26
C PRO A 418 -6.92 -6.60 -2.50
N LYS A 419 -6.02 -6.52 -1.51
CA LYS A 419 -5.59 -7.67 -0.70
C LYS A 419 -6.73 -8.26 0.12
N ASP A 420 -7.63 -7.41 0.62
CA ASP A 420 -8.84 -7.86 1.30
C ASP A 420 -9.86 -8.47 0.34
N LEU A 421 -10.08 -7.84 -0.82
CA LEU A 421 -11.02 -8.33 -1.82
C LEU A 421 -10.56 -9.63 -2.48
N THR A 422 -9.25 -9.85 -2.69
CA THR A 422 -8.73 -11.14 -3.13
C THR A 422 -8.95 -12.24 -2.09
N ALA A 423 -8.86 -11.92 -0.80
CA ALA A 423 -9.17 -12.87 0.27
C ALA A 423 -10.66 -13.23 0.26
N VAL A 424 -11.56 -12.24 0.12
CA VAL A 424 -13.01 -12.45 -0.03
C VAL A 424 -13.32 -13.34 -1.24
N ALA A 425 -12.76 -13.03 -2.40
CA ALA A 425 -13.01 -13.77 -3.65
C ALA A 425 -12.51 -15.24 -3.60
N LEU A 426 -11.43 -15.52 -2.87
CA LEU A 426 -10.92 -16.88 -2.67
C LEU A 426 -11.71 -17.65 -1.61
N LEU A 427 -12.00 -17.03 -0.46
CA LEU A 427 -12.72 -17.67 0.65
C LEU A 427 -14.18 -17.97 0.31
N MET A 428 -14.83 -17.12 -0.49
CA MET A 428 -16.22 -17.30 -0.94
C MET A 428 -16.35 -17.95 -2.33
N HIS A 429 -15.28 -18.50 -2.91
CA HIS A 429 -15.27 -18.92 -4.32
C HIS A 429 -16.41 -19.89 -4.70
N ASP A 430 -16.64 -20.92 -3.88
CA ASP A 430 -17.70 -21.92 -4.12
C ASP A 430 -19.11 -21.43 -3.68
N GLU A 431 -19.22 -20.24 -3.08
CA GLU A 431 -20.44 -19.64 -2.48
C GLU A 431 -20.98 -18.42 -3.27
N LEU A 432 -20.29 -18.00 -4.34
CA LEU A 432 -20.65 -16.87 -5.20
C LEU A 432 -20.96 -17.33 -6.63
N ASP A 433 -21.92 -16.70 -7.28
CA ASP A 433 -22.22 -16.94 -8.69
C ASP A 433 -21.15 -16.35 -9.63
N GLU A 434 -21.11 -16.85 -10.87
CA GLU A 434 -20.12 -16.47 -11.89
C GLU A 434 -20.11 -14.97 -12.23
N VAL A 435 -21.27 -14.29 -12.16
CA VAL A 435 -21.38 -12.85 -12.43
C VAL A 435 -20.79 -12.06 -11.27
N THR A 436 -21.13 -12.40 -10.03
CA THR A 436 -20.56 -11.78 -8.82
C THR A 436 -19.05 -12.00 -8.72
N GLN A 437 -18.57 -13.22 -8.99
CA GLN A 437 -17.14 -13.52 -9.10
C GLN A 437 -16.46 -12.66 -10.16
N SER A 438 -17.05 -12.56 -11.36
CA SER A 438 -16.52 -11.75 -12.47
C SER A 438 -16.52 -10.24 -12.18
N ARG A 439 -17.48 -9.73 -11.41
CA ARG A 439 -17.53 -8.32 -10.96
C ARG A 439 -16.44 -8.04 -9.92
N LEU A 440 -16.25 -8.91 -8.91
CA LEU A 440 -15.16 -8.79 -7.94
C LEU A 440 -13.78 -8.83 -8.63
N HIS A 441 -13.57 -9.77 -9.54
CA HIS A 441 -12.31 -9.91 -10.27
C HIS A 441 -11.97 -8.66 -11.11
N ASN A 442 -12.97 -8.08 -11.80
CA ASN A 442 -12.78 -6.83 -12.55
C ASN A 442 -12.53 -5.63 -11.62
N MET A 443 -13.22 -5.53 -10.48
CA MET A 443 -12.95 -4.50 -9.46
C MET A 443 -11.51 -4.58 -8.95
N ILE A 444 -11.01 -5.76 -8.61
CA ILE A 444 -9.63 -5.97 -8.17
C ILE A 444 -8.63 -5.63 -9.30
N MET A 445 -8.93 -6.03 -10.55
CA MET A 445 -8.10 -5.71 -11.71
C MET A 445 -8.06 -4.20 -12.02
N LEU A 446 -9.15 -3.45 -11.85
CA LEU A 446 -9.14 -2.00 -12.00
C LEU A 446 -8.23 -1.31 -10.96
N LEU A 447 -8.21 -1.81 -9.73
CA LEU A 447 -7.40 -1.26 -8.64
C LEU A 447 -5.91 -1.61 -8.77
N SER A 448 -5.59 -2.75 -9.41
CA SER A 448 -4.23 -3.23 -9.69
C SER A 448 -4.11 -3.79 -11.13
N PRO A 449 -4.12 -2.94 -12.18
CA PRO A 449 -4.21 -3.36 -13.59
C PRO A 449 -2.86 -3.78 -14.19
N ASP A 450 -1.77 -3.33 -13.57
CA ASP A 450 -0.41 -3.66 -13.93
C ASP A 450 0.38 -3.95 -12.66
N VAL A 451 0.80 -5.20 -12.52
CA VAL A 451 1.52 -5.73 -11.35
C VAL A 451 2.80 -4.96 -11.02
N ASN A 452 3.41 -4.28 -11.99
CA ASN A 452 4.63 -3.49 -11.79
C ASN A 452 4.38 -1.99 -11.53
N TYR A 453 3.12 -1.52 -11.62
CA TYR A 453 2.81 -0.09 -11.58
C TYR A 453 1.49 0.27 -10.89
N TYR A 454 1.57 1.07 -9.84
CA TYR A 454 0.42 1.67 -9.18
C TYR A 454 0.08 3.05 -9.76
N TRP A 455 -1.12 3.55 -9.44
CA TRP A 455 -1.56 4.90 -9.76
C TRP A 455 -1.53 5.80 -8.53
N GLY A 456 -1.17 7.08 -8.73
CA GLY A 456 -1.19 8.13 -7.72
C GLY A 456 -1.45 9.51 -8.34
N ARG A 457 -1.20 10.59 -7.60
CA ARG A 457 -1.29 11.97 -8.12
C ARG A 457 0.10 12.60 -8.25
N SER A 458 0.31 13.30 -9.34
CA SER A 458 1.40 14.28 -9.48
C SER A 458 1.10 15.55 -8.66
N SER A 459 2.11 16.37 -8.38
CA SER A 459 1.93 17.70 -7.78
C SER A 459 1.04 18.64 -8.61
N SER A 460 0.83 18.35 -9.89
CA SER A 460 -0.12 19.05 -10.77
C SER A 460 -1.59 18.61 -10.60
N GLY A 461 -1.89 17.75 -9.62
CA GLY A 461 -3.24 17.20 -9.41
C GLY A 461 -3.70 16.19 -10.45
N ARG A 462 -2.89 15.91 -11.48
CA ARG A 462 -3.17 14.88 -12.50
C ARG A 462 -2.75 13.49 -12.01
N ALA A 463 -3.51 12.47 -12.40
CA ALA A 463 -3.14 11.07 -12.21
C ALA A 463 -1.76 10.79 -12.83
N THR A 464 -0.95 9.98 -12.16
CA THR A 464 0.37 9.57 -12.60
C THR A 464 0.58 8.10 -12.26
N ARG A 465 1.30 7.39 -13.13
CA ARG A 465 1.65 5.98 -12.97
C ARG A 465 3.08 5.89 -12.43
N SER A 466 3.29 5.07 -11.40
CA SER A 466 4.56 4.94 -10.66
C SER A 466 4.93 3.46 -10.52
N SER A 467 6.22 3.13 -10.58
CA SER A 467 6.68 1.74 -10.45
C SER A 467 6.57 1.24 -9.01
N ALA A 468 6.00 0.05 -8.83
CA ALA A 468 6.08 -0.70 -7.59
C ALA A 468 7.39 -1.51 -7.56
N THR A 469 8.10 -1.48 -6.44
CA THR A 469 9.38 -2.19 -6.24
C THR A 469 9.54 -2.64 -4.79
N GLY A 470 10.36 -3.65 -4.54
CA GLY A 470 10.60 -4.20 -3.20
C GLY A 470 9.33 -4.81 -2.62
N ALA A 471 8.96 -4.39 -1.42
CA ALA A 471 7.74 -4.80 -0.75
C ALA A 471 6.48 -4.47 -1.56
N ASN A 472 6.40 -3.25 -2.11
CA ASN A 472 5.24 -2.81 -2.88
C ASN A 472 5.07 -3.65 -4.17
N GLY A 473 6.18 -3.97 -4.86
CA GLY A 473 6.17 -4.83 -6.05
C GLY A 473 5.77 -6.27 -5.71
N SER A 474 6.27 -6.79 -4.59
CA SER A 474 5.95 -8.14 -4.10
C SER A 474 4.49 -8.26 -3.62
N GLU A 475 3.96 -7.26 -2.90
CA GLU A 475 2.54 -7.21 -2.51
C GLU A 475 1.62 -7.11 -3.74
N MET A 476 1.97 -6.31 -4.75
CA MET A 476 1.21 -6.24 -6.00
C MET A 476 1.26 -7.58 -6.76
N ALA A 477 2.41 -8.24 -6.84
CA ALA A 477 2.52 -9.59 -7.42
C ALA A 477 1.64 -10.61 -6.69
N MET A 478 1.60 -10.57 -5.36
CA MET A 478 0.73 -11.43 -4.55
C MET A 478 -0.76 -11.15 -4.84
N ILE A 479 -1.17 -9.89 -4.91
CA ILE A 479 -2.57 -9.50 -5.22
C ILE A 479 -2.95 -9.95 -6.64
N THR A 480 -2.08 -9.73 -7.64
CA THR A 480 -2.31 -10.18 -9.01
C THR A 480 -2.39 -11.71 -9.09
N LEU A 481 -1.53 -12.44 -8.37
CA LEU A 481 -1.61 -13.90 -8.27
C LEU A 481 -2.93 -14.35 -7.63
N LEU A 482 -3.31 -13.82 -6.46
CA LEU A 482 -4.52 -14.24 -5.73
C LEU A 482 -5.80 -13.95 -6.53
N ASN A 483 -5.86 -12.81 -7.24
CA ASN A 483 -6.96 -12.51 -8.18
C ASN A 483 -6.97 -13.45 -9.40
N GLY A 484 -5.78 -13.87 -9.85
CA GLY A 484 -5.60 -14.91 -10.87
C GLY A 484 -6.13 -16.26 -10.41
N ILE A 485 -5.77 -16.69 -9.20
CA ILE A 485 -6.24 -17.94 -8.58
C ILE A 485 -7.76 -17.91 -8.38
N ALA A 486 -8.34 -16.77 -8.00
CA ALA A 486 -9.79 -16.65 -7.79
C ALA A 486 -10.61 -17.00 -9.04
N MET A 487 -10.21 -16.54 -10.23
CA MET A 487 -10.95 -16.82 -11.48
C MET A 487 -10.33 -17.89 -12.40
N GLY A 488 -9.06 -18.23 -12.24
CA GLY A 488 -8.29 -18.98 -13.24
C GLY A 488 -7.67 -18.11 -14.35
N ASP A 489 -7.45 -16.82 -14.09
CA ASP A 489 -6.77 -15.90 -15.03
C ASP A 489 -5.25 -16.19 -15.04
N THR A 490 -4.83 -17.15 -15.88
CA THR A 490 -3.43 -17.58 -16.03
C THR A 490 -2.50 -16.45 -16.43
N VAL A 491 -2.99 -15.45 -17.17
CA VAL A 491 -2.22 -14.26 -17.52
C VAL A 491 -1.84 -13.46 -16.27
N SER A 492 -2.74 -13.30 -15.30
CA SER A 492 -2.40 -12.66 -14.02
C SER A 492 -1.40 -13.51 -13.23
N MET A 493 -1.56 -14.83 -13.21
CA MET A 493 -0.63 -15.72 -12.50
C MET A 493 0.79 -15.70 -13.13
N PHE A 494 0.90 -15.71 -14.46
CA PHE A 494 2.17 -15.53 -15.17
C PHE A 494 2.75 -14.13 -15.01
N LYS A 495 1.94 -13.06 -15.01
CA LYS A 495 2.41 -11.69 -14.74
C LYS A 495 3.01 -11.55 -13.34
N ALA A 496 2.38 -12.16 -12.32
CA ALA A 496 2.95 -12.21 -10.98
C ALA A 496 4.31 -12.93 -10.98
N SER A 497 4.40 -14.08 -11.66
CA SER A 497 5.64 -14.84 -11.84
C SER A 497 6.74 -14.01 -12.52
N ASP A 498 6.43 -13.25 -13.57
CA ASP A 498 7.36 -12.34 -14.26
C ASP A 498 7.85 -11.16 -13.38
N THR A 499 6.99 -10.64 -12.50
CA THR A 499 7.42 -9.65 -11.50
C THR A 499 8.32 -10.28 -10.43
N MET A 500 8.09 -11.53 -10.04
CA MET A 500 8.96 -12.22 -9.10
C MET A 500 10.39 -12.44 -9.64
N VAL A 501 10.58 -12.56 -10.95
CA VAL A 501 11.94 -12.56 -11.57
C VAL A 501 12.69 -11.25 -11.26
N ASN A 502 11.96 -10.14 -11.07
CA ASN A 502 12.56 -8.87 -10.69
C ASN A 502 12.73 -8.67 -9.18
N GLU A 503 11.92 -9.34 -8.35
CA GLU A 503 11.98 -9.20 -6.89
C GLU A 503 12.88 -10.25 -6.22
N LEU A 504 13.03 -11.46 -6.79
CA LEU A 504 13.90 -12.55 -6.32
C LEU A 504 15.37 -12.34 -6.76
N LYS A 505 15.95 -11.20 -6.39
CA LYS A 505 17.36 -10.88 -6.65
C LYS A 505 17.95 -9.94 -5.62
N TYR A 506 19.27 -9.92 -5.52
CA TYR A 506 20.00 -8.83 -4.87
C TYR A 506 20.04 -7.60 -5.77
N VAL A 507 19.94 -6.41 -5.18
CA VAL A 507 20.11 -5.11 -5.84
C VAL A 507 21.41 -4.45 -5.39
N THR A 508 21.99 -3.63 -6.25
CA THR A 508 23.19 -2.82 -5.94
C THR A 508 22.86 -1.36 -5.63
N SER A 509 21.59 -0.96 -5.79
CA SER A 509 21.09 0.41 -5.55
C SER A 509 19.57 0.43 -5.53
N GLY A 510 18.97 1.30 -4.72
CA GLY A 510 17.51 1.44 -4.59
C GLY A 510 16.88 0.40 -3.65
N ASP A 511 15.60 0.14 -3.86
CA ASP A 511 14.76 -0.72 -3.02
C ASP A 511 15.03 -2.21 -3.30
N GLY A 512 15.13 -3.02 -2.25
CA GLY A 512 15.45 -4.45 -2.33
C GLY A 512 16.45 -4.94 -1.27
N PHE A 513 16.82 -6.22 -1.37
CA PHE A 513 17.89 -6.84 -0.57
C PHE A 513 19.25 -6.62 -1.23
N TYR A 514 20.28 -6.42 -0.43
CA TYR A 514 21.69 -6.30 -0.85
C TYR A 514 22.45 -7.57 -0.44
N ASP A 515 23.60 -7.82 -1.07
CA ASP A 515 24.43 -9.01 -0.86
C ASP A 515 24.95 -9.16 0.58
N ASP A 516 25.21 -8.04 1.26
CA ASP A 516 25.52 -8.02 2.69
C ASP A 516 24.32 -8.31 3.63
N GLY A 517 23.15 -8.62 3.07
CA GLY A 517 21.91 -8.92 3.80
C GLY A 517 21.06 -7.68 4.17
N SER A 518 21.51 -6.46 3.84
CA SER A 518 20.72 -5.24 4.09
C SER A 518 19.43 -5.25 3.27
N PHE A 519 18.34 -4.69 3.80
CA PHE A 519 17.13 -4.38 3.01
C PHE A 519 16.80 -2.89 3.04
N LYS A 520 16.49 -2.33 1.86
CA LYS A 520 16.05 -0.94 1.71
C LYS A 520 14.68 -0.84 1.07
N GLN A 521 13.94 0.19 1.47
CA GLN A 521 12.75 0.69 0.79
C GLN A 521 12.76 2.23 0.79
N HIS A 522 11.97 2.86 -0.09
CA HIS A 522 11.83 4.32 -0.22
C HIS A 522 13.16 5.00 -0.58
N GLY A 523 13.91 4.38 -1.50
CA GLY A 523 15.20 4.81 -2.01
C GLY A 523 16.37 4.36 -1.13
N ASN A 524 16.38 4.77 0.14
CA ASN A 524 17.56 4.59 0.99
C ASN A 524 17.33 4.48 2.51
N PHE A 525 16.18 4.00 2.98
CA PHE A 525 15.97 3.72 4.41
C PHE A 525 16.18 2.25 4.76
N ALA A 526 16.83 1.98 5.90
CA ALA A 526 17.01 0.64 6.45
C ALA A 526 15.65 0.08 6.90
N TYR A 527 15.15 -0.96 6.24
CA TYR A 527 13.72 -1.32 6.32
C TYR A 527 13.39 -2.81 6.46
N SER A 528 14.38 -3.66 6.77
CA SER A 528 14.22 -5.12 6.92
C SER A 528 13.05 -5.49 7.83
N GLY A 529 12.87 -4.75 8.93
CA GLY A 529 11.86 -4.96 9.97
C GLY A 529 10.49 -4.32 9.72
N SER A 530 10.17 -3.86 8.51
CA SER A 530 8.73 -3.72 8.17
C SER A 530 8.44 -3.94 6.70
N TYR A 531 8.88 -3.06 5.79
CA TYR A 531 8.72 -3.32 4.35
C TYR A 531 9.40 -4.63 3.94
N GLY A 532 10.59 -4.94 4.48
CA GLY A 532 11.21 -6.24 4.24
C GLY A 532 10.34 -7.42 4.72
N VAL A 533 9.72 -7.30 5.90
CA VAL A 533 8.81 -8.34 6.44
C VAL A 533 7.58 -8.52 5.55
N GLU A 534 6.94 -7.43 5.10
CA GLU A 534 5.78 -7.54 4.20
C GLU A 534 6.20 -8.06 2.80
N LYS A 535 7.43 -7.76 2.31
CA LYS A 535 8.03 -8.43 1.14
C LYS A 535 8.16 -9.94 1.38
N LEU A 536 8.80 -10.35 2.48
CA LEU A 536 9.03 -11.76 2.80
C LEU A 536 7.71 -12.52 2.90
N ARG A 537 6.68 -11.93 3.51
CA ARG A 537 5.32 -12.50 3.59
C ARG A 537 4.67 -12.66 2.21
N ALA A 538 4.79 -11.66 1.33
CA ALA A 538 4.25 -11.73 -0.03
C ALA A 538 4.98 -12.77 -0.90
N VAL A 539 6.31 -12.84 -0.80
CA VAL A 539 7.15 -13.88 -1.42
C VAL A 539 6.71 -15.26 -0.94
N THR A 540 6.57 -15.47 0.38
CA THR A 540 6.09 -16.73 0.96
C THR A 540 4.72 -17.13 0.43
N GLU A 541 3.75 -16.21 0.37
CA GLU A 541 2.40 -16.52 -0.11
C GLU A 541 2.43 -17.00 -1.58
N ILE A 542 3.19 -16.30 -2.43
CA ILE A 542 3.38 -16.67 -3.84
C ILE A 542 4.08 -18.03 -3.96
N SER A 543 5.19 -18.24 -3.24
CA SER A 543 5.97 -19.48 -3.30
C SER A 543 5.21 -20.69 -2.77
N VAL A 544 4.47 -20.56 -1.66
CA VAL A 544 3.72 -21.66 -1.03
C VAL A 544 2.52 -22.07 -1.89
N LEU A 545 1.81 -21.12 -2.49
CA LEU A 545 0.68 -21.42 -3.37
C LEU A 545 1.14 -21.95 -4.73
N THR A 546 2.14 -21.34 -5.37
CA THR A 546 2.57 -21.77 -6.71
C THR A 546 3.48 -23.00 -6.73
N ASN A 547 3.87 -23.54 -5.57
CA ASN A 547 4.77 -24.70 -5.48
C ASN A 547 4.26 -25.92 -6.27
N ASN A 548 5.11 -26.46 -7.15
CA ASN A 548 4.79 -27.56 -8.07
C ASN A 548 3.63 -27.30 -9.06
N THR A 549 3.24 -26.04 -9.31
CA THR A 549 2.25 -25.68 -10.35
C THR A 549 2.92 -25.07 -11.59
N PRO A 550 2.25 -25.04 -12.76
CA PRO A 550 2.78 -24.41 -13.98
C PRO A 550 3.06 -22.90 -13.87
N TRP A 551 2.52 -22.23 -12.83
CA TRP A 551 2.64 -20.78 -12.64
C TRP A 551 3.78 -20.38 -11.67
N ALA A 552 4.54 -21.35 -11.17
CA ALA A 552 5.72 -21.10 -10.33
C ALA A 552 6.76 -20.17 -11.03
N CYS A 553 7.43 -19.33 -10.25
CA CYS A 553 8.57 -18.55 -10.75
C CYS A 553 9.79 -19.47 -10.90
N THR A 554 10.14 -19.80 -12.14
CA THR A 554 11.26 -20.70 -12.49
C THR A 554 12.39 -20.00 -13.25
N ASP A 555 12.17 -18.74 -13.67
CA ASP A 555 13.15 -17.89 -14.36
C ASP A 555 14.09 -17.13 -13.38
N ALA A 556 13.94 -17.33 -12.06
CA ALA A 556 14.81 -16.83 -11.01
C ALA A 556 15.17 -17.95 -10.00
N ASP A 557 16.22 -17.74 -9.21
CA ASP A 557 16.61 -18.68 -8.16
C ASP A 557 15.72 -18.50 -6.92
N PRO A 558 14.86 -19.47 -6.55
CA PRO A 558 14.01 -19.36 -5.37
C PRO A 558 14.82 -19.45 -4.07
N ASN A 559 16.02 -20.06 -4.08
CA ASN A 559 16.79 -20.30 -2.87
C ASN A 559 17.30 -19.00 -2.23
N ILE A 560 17.33 -17.90 -2.99
CA ILE A 560 17.68 -16.56 -2.49
C ILE A 560 16.80 -16.12 -1.30
N VAL A 561 15.58 -16.65 -1.15
CA VAL A 561 14.73 -16.35 0.01
C VAL A 561 15.31 -16.93 1.31
N TYR A 562 15.99 -18.09 1.26
CA TYR A 562 16.64 -18.70 2.42
C TYR A 562 17.91 -17.93 2.79
N GLU A 563 18.67 -17.49 1.79
CA GLU A 563 19.77 -16.54 1.96
C GLU A 563 19.29 -15.22 2.60
N TRP A 564 18.18 -14.63 2.15
CA TRP A 564 17.60 -13.46 2.83
C TRP A 564 17.25 -13.74 4.29
N ILE A 565 16.81 -14.96 4.63
CA ILE A 565 16.52 -15.33 6.02
C ILE A 565 17.80 -15.46 6.84
N LEU A 566 18.79 -16.22 6.40
CA LEU A 566 20.00 -16.52 7.19
C LEU A 566 21.04 -15.38 7.15
N ASN A 567 21.30 -14.80 5.99
CA ASN A 567 22.25 -13.69 5.81
C ASN A 567 21.62 -12.31 6.14
N GLY A 568 20.30 -12.18 5.98
CA GLY A 568 19.55 -10.93 6.15
C GLY A 568 18.76 -10.81 7.46
N TYR A 569 17.89 -11.78 7.79
CA TYR A 569 17.01 -11.70 8.97
C TYR A 569 17.61 -12.22 10.26
N ARG A 570 18.29 -13.37 10.24
CA ARG A 570 18.81 -14.07 11.43
C ARG A 570 19.65 -13.15 12.34
N PRO A 571 20.58 -12.32 11.82
CA PRO A 571 21.32 -11.35 12.64
C PRO A 571 20.50 -10.15 13.14
N LEU A 572 19.29 -9.92 12.61
CA LEU A 572 18.41 -8.84 13.04
C LEU A 572 17.37 -9.30 14.07
N TYR A 573 17.40 -10.57 14.49
CA TYR A 573 16.62 -11.03 15.63
C TYR A 573 17.37 -10.86 16.95
N ALA A 574 16.62 -10.45 17.99
CA ALA A 574 17.07 -10.42 19.37
C ALA A 574 15.90 -10.78 20.29
N ASP A 575 16.13 -11.74 21.19
CA ASP A 575 15.16 -12.26 22.16
C ASP A 575 13.75 -12.54 21.58
N GLY A 576 13.65 -13.09 20.36
CA GLY A 576 12.38 -13.41 19.68
C GLY A 576 11.71 -12.24 18.93
N GLY A 577 12.24 -11.02 19.03
CA GLY A 577 11.84 -9.85 18.24
C GLY A 577 12.86 -9.50 17.16
N ILE A 578 12.55 -8.49 16.33
CA ILE A 578 13.50 -7.88 15.38
C ILE A 578 13.87 -6.47 15.85
N PHE A 579 15.15 -6.08 15.76
CA PHE A 579 15.66 -4.74 16.12
C PHE A 579 14.79 -3.60 15.58
N ASP A 580 14.62 -2.52 16.34
CA ASP A 580 13.76 -1.39 15.96
C ASP A 580 14.46 -0.46 14.93
N MET A 581 15.79 -0.38 14.97
CA MET A 581 16.64 0.37 14.00
C MET A 581 16.52 -0.06 12.52
N VAL A 582 15.73 -1.09 12.20
CA VAL A 582 15.40 -1.53 10.83
C VAL A 582 13.90 -1.49 10.52
N GLN A 583 13.07 -0.88 11.38
CA GLN A 583 11.62 -0.76 11.19
C GLN A 583 11.17 0.59 10.63
N GLY A 584 12.09 1.55 10.46
CA GLY A 584 11.83 2.90 9.96
C GLY A 584 10.73 3.60 10.75
N ARG A 585 9.81 4.30 10.07
CA ARG A 585 8.73 5.05 10.75
C ARG A 585 7.74 4.16 11.53
N SER A 586 7.77 2.84 11.34
CA SER A 586 6.86 1.90 11.99
C SER A 586 7.02 1.86 13.52
N VAL A 587 8.16 2.28 14.07
CA VAL A 587 8.42 2.33 15.52
C VAL A 587 7.45 3.24 16.29
N SER A 588 6.77 4.19 15.62
CA SER A 588 5.77 5.05 16.26
C SER A 588 4.35 4.47 16.29
N ARG A 589 4.13 3.25 15.78
CA ARG A 589 2.80 2.62 15.71
C ARG A 589 2.49 1.90 17.02
N PHE A 590 1.46 2.33 17.76
CA PHE A 590 1.08 1.75 19.06
C PHE A 590 0.76 0.23 19.02
N ASN A 591 0.44 -0.30 17.84
CA ASN A 591 0.11 -1.72 17.60
C ASN A 591 1.25 -2.52 16.94
N ARG A 592 2.47 -1.96 16.88
CA ARG A 592 3.70 -2.63 16.45
C ARG A 592 4.81 -2.44 17.51
N SER A 593 5.69 -3.42 17.55
CA SER A 593 6.95 -3.44 18.32
C SER A 593 7.84 -4.55 17.78
N ASN A 594 9.14 -4.50 18.10
CA ASN A 594 10.13 -5.55 17.86
C ASN A 594 9.58 -7.00 17.94
N ILE A 595 8.85 -7.35 19.01
CA ILE A 595 8.30 -8.71 19.21
C ILE A 595 7.20 -9.02 18.18
N THR A 596 6.28 -8.09 17.92
CA THR A 596 5.23 -8.29 16.91
C THR A 596 5.83 -8.40 15.50
N THR A 597 6.86 -7.61 15.21
CA THR A 597 7.57 -7.62 13.92
C THR A 597 8.33 -8.95 13.73
N GLY A 598 9.05 -9.42 14.74
CA GLY A 598 9.70 -10.74 14.73
C GLY A 598 8.71 -11.88 14.53
N ARG A 599 7.52 -11.81 15.13
CA ARG A 599 6.44 -12.78 14.89
C ARG A 599 5.90 -12.73 13.45
N TYR A 600 5.78 -11.56 12.84
CA TYR A 600 5.25 -11.42 11.47
C TYR A 600 6.25 -11.93 10.42
N ALA A 601 7.56 -11.82 10.68
CA ALA A 601 8.58 -12.49 9.88
C ALA A 601 8.58 -14.01 10.13
N MET A 602 8.41 -14.46 11.38
CA MET A 602 8.35 -15.89 11.69
C MET A 602 7.18 -16.61 11.00
N ASP A 603 6.02 -15.95 10.86
CA ASP A 603 4.88 -16.42 10.07
C ASP A 603 5.23 -16.73 8.60
N ALA A 604 6.18 -16.01 8.02
CA ALA A 604 6.69 -16.24 6.67
C ALA A 604 7.76 -17.34 6.64
N ILE A 605 8.77 -17.20 7.53
CA ILE A 605 9.91 -18.12 7.65
C ILE A 605 9.42 -19.55 7.85
N ILE A 606 8.55 -19.79 8.83
CA ILE A 606 8.13 -21.16 9.21
C ILE A 606 7.33 -21.86 8.09
N ARG A 607 6.68 -21.11 7.20
CA ARG A 607 5.95 -21.68 6.04
C ARG A 607 6.86 -22.00 4.86
N LEU A 608 8.05 -21.39 4.78
CA LEU A 608 9.06 -21.70 3.76
C LEU A 608 9.92 -22.92 4.12
N VAL A 609 10.09 -23.25 5.41
CA VAL A 609 10.95 -24.36 5.88
C VAL A 609 10.59 -25.73 5.25
N ASP A 610 9.32 -25.99 4.96
CA ASP A 610 8.88 -27.23 4.29
C ASP A 610 9.49 -27.41 2.90
N GLY A 611 9.76 -26.31 2.20
CA GLY A 611 10.34 -26.28 0.85
C GLY A 611 11.85 -26.02 0.83
N ALA A 612 12.50 -25.95 2.00
CA ALA A 612 13.92 -25.63 2.09
C ALA A 612 14.80 -26.80 1.58
N PRO A 613 15.76 -26.54 0.66
CA PRO A 613 16.79 -27.50 0.31
C PRO A 613 17.61 -27.94 1.53
N GLU A 614 18.15 -29.16 1.47
CA GLU A 614 18.93 -29.80 2.55
C GLU A 614 20.07 -28.90 3.07
N GLU A 615 20.71 -28.12 2.20
CA GLU A 615 21.81 -27.21 2.54
C GLU A 615 21.42 -26.02 3.44
N TYR A 616 20.15 -25.58 3.43
CA TYR A 616 19.64 -24.49 4.28
C TYR A 616 18.82 -25.00 5.48
N ARG A 617 18.29 -26.22 5.38
CA ARG A 617 17.17 -26.67 6.21
C ARG A 617 17.49 -26.72 7.70
N ASP A 618 18.65 -27.24 8.08
CA ASP A 618 19.03 -27.41 9.48
C ASP A 618 19.29 -26.08 10.19
N GLU A 619 19.94 -25.12 9.51
CA GLU A 619 20.15 -23.77 10.07
C GLU A 619 18.81 -23.01 10.18
N LEU A 620 17.95 -23.09 9.16
CA LEU A 620 16.60 -22.51 9.19
C LEU A 620 15.75 -23.09 10.32
N LEU A 621 15.77 -24.41 10.53
CA LEU A 621 15.04 -25.07 11.63
C LEU A 621 15.58 -24.61 12.99
N SER A 622 16.91 -24.61 13.17
CA SER A 622 17.58 -24.20 14.40
C SER A 622 17.28 -22.74 14.79
N PHE A 623 17.41 -21.83 13.82
CA PHE A 623 17.09 -20.41 13.95
C PHE A 623 15.59 -20.18 14.22
N ALA A 624 14.71 -20.79 13.42
CA ALA A 624 13.27 -20.63 13.58
C ALA A 624 12.78 -21.15 14.93
N LYS A 625 13.33 -22.29 15.39
CA LYS A 625 13.04 -22.85 16.72
C LYS A 625 13.47 -21.90 17.83
N THR A 626 14.72 -21.44 17.85
CA THR A 626 15.22 -20.52 18.88
C THR A 626 14.35 -19.27 19.00
N GLN A 627 14.11 -18.57 17.89
CA GLN A 627 13.37 -17.30 17.94
C GLN A 627 11.87 -17.49 18.21
N ALA A 628 11.27 -18.60 17.75
CA ALA A 628 9.91 -18.96 18.13
C ALA A 628 9.79 -19.30 19.62
N MET A 629 10.72 -20.09 20.18
CA MET A 629 10.74 -20.42 21.60
C MET A 629 10.89 -19.17 22.49
N LEU A 630 11.80 -18.25 22.12
CA LEU A 630 11.99 -16.99 22.83
C LEU A 630 10.71 -16.12 22.77
N GLY A 631 10.09 -15.99 21.60
CA GLY A 631 8.85 -15.22 21.44
C GLY A 631 7.64 -15.82 22.17
N VAL A 632 7.54 -17.15 22.24
CA VAL A 632 6.51 -17.88 23.01
C VAL A 632 6.77 -17.79 24.52
N ALA A 633 8.04 -17.76 24.96
CA ALA A 633 8.39 -17.60 26.37
C ALA A 633 8.04 -16.20 26.92
N TYR A 634 8.06 -15.17 26.08
CA TYR A 634 7.68 -13.80 26.46
C TYR A 634 6.19 -13.66 26.78
N ASP A 635 5.34 -14.07 25.84
CA ASP A 635 3.88 -14.02 25.93
C ASP A 635 3.28 -14.99 24.91
N SER A 636 3.14 -16.26 25.31
CA SER A 636 2.61 -17.33 24.46
C SER A 636 1.22 -17.02 23.90
N THR A 637 0.37 -16.33 24.69
CA THR A 637 -1.00 -15.97 24.30
C THR A 637 -0.99 -14.93 23.18
N SER A 638 -0.21 -13.85 23.33
CA SER A 638 -0.01 -12.85 22.28
C SER A 638 0.71 -13.44 21.07
N TYR A 639 1.63 -14.38 21.28
CA TYR A 639 2.37 -15.02 20.21
C TYR A 639 1.48 -15.89 19.32
N TYR A 640 0.83 -16.92 19.88
CA TYR A 640 0.00 -17.84 19.08
C TYR A 640 -1.20 -17.14 18.45
N ASN A 641 -1.93 -16.28 19.19
CA ASN A 641 -3.10 -15.55 18.67
C ASN A 641 -2.74 -14.40 17.70
N GLY A 642 -1.45 -14.10 17.58
CA GLY A 642 -0.90 -12.97 16.82
C GLY A 642 -0.12 -13.34 15.56
N LEU A 643 -0.09 -14.61 15.15
CA LEU A 643 0.37 -15.07 13.84
C LEU A 643 -0.61 -14.62 12.73
N LYS A 644 -0.28 -14.86 11.45
CA LYS A 644 -1.08 -14.39 10.30
C LYS A 644 -1.76 -15.49 9.50
N SER A 645 -1.37 -16.75 9.71
CA SER A 645 -2.11 -17.92 9.21
C SER A 645 -2.23 -18.97 10.33
N ILE A 646 -3.30 -19.76 10.30
CA ILE A 646 -3.49 -20.89 11.23
C ILE A 646 -2.54 -22.06 10.85
N SER A 647 -2.12 -22.16 9.58
CA SER A 647 -1.00 -23.03 9.19
C SER A 647 0.28 -22.68 9.97
N SER A 648 0.59 -21.39 10.13
CA SER A 648 1.74 -20.92 10.93
C SER A 648 1.60 -21.33 12.40
N LEU A 649 0.40 -21.28 12.99
CA LEU A 649 0.15 -21.70 14.37
C LEU A 649 0.56 -23.16 14.60
N VAL A 650 0.09 -24.08 13.75
CA VAL A 650 0.41 -25.51 13.83
C VAL A 650 1.92 -25.74 13.65
N LYS A 651 2.54 -25.08 12.66
CA LYS A 651 3.97 -25.23 12.40
C LYS A 651 4.86 -24.71 13.53
N VAL A 652 4.53 -23.55 14.12
CA VAL A 652 5.24 -23.00 15.27
C VAL A 652 5.10 -23.91 16.49
N LYS A 653 3.90 -24.44 16.77
CA LYS A 653 3.71 -25.40 17.87
C LYS A 653 4.56 -26.66 17.69
N ASN A 654 4.60 -27.22 16.48
CA ASN A 654 5.40 -28.40 16.17
C ASN A 654 6.91 -28.14 16.33
N ILE A 655 7.46 -27.05 15.79
CA ILE A 655 8.90 -26.79 15.88
C ILE A 655 9.37 -26.45 17.30
N VAL A 656 8.51 -25.81 18.10
CA VAL A 656 8.76 -25.52 19.52
C VAL A 656 8.76 -26.80 20.36
N ALA A 657 7.94 -27.79 20.01
CA ALA A 657 7.82 -29.06 20.72
C ALA A 657 8.85 -30.13 20.29
N ASP A 658 9.47 -30.00 19.12
CA ASP A 658 10.44 -30.98 18.61
C ASP A 658 11.82 -30.82 19.29
N GLU A 659 12.07 -31.61 20.33
CA GLU A 659 13.33 -31.64 21.07
C GLU A 659 14.56 -32.05 20.21
N SER A 660 14.37 -32.65 19.03
CA SER A 660 15.49 -33.12 18.20
C SER A 660 16.24 -32.02 17.45
N ILE A 661 15.57 -30.90 17.18
CA ILE A 661 16.15 -29.73 16.50
C ILE A 661 17.05 -28.97 17.51
N PRO A 662 18.33 -28.67 17.19
CA PRO A 662 19.19 -27.88 18.06
C PRO A 662 18.69 -26.43 18.20
N LEU A 663 19.25 -25.69 19.15
CA LEU A 663 19.04 -24.24 19.24
C LEU A 663 20.18 -23.51 18.53
N ASP A 664 19.83 -22.46 17.80
CA ASP A 664 20.78 -21.46 17.32
C ASP A 664 21.36 -20.70 18.51
N THR A 665 22.67 -20.82 18.69
CA THR A 665 23.48 -20.20 19.75
C THR A 665 24.80 -19.66 19.20
N GLU A 666 24.86 -19.27 17.92
CA GLU A 666 26.10 -18.77 17.32
C GLU A 666 26.40 -17.33 17.77
N VAL A 667 27.66 -17.05 18.11
CA VAL A 667 28.13 -15.72 18.49
C VAL A 667 28.92 -15.05 17.36
N TYR A 668 28.43 -13.93 16.86
CA TYR A 668 28.99 -13.26 15.69
C TYR A 668 28.60 -11.78 15.62
N THR A 669 29.41 -11.00 14.89
CA THR A 669 29.09 -9.62 14.56
C THR A 669 28.77 -9.50 13.07
N LYS A 670 27.67 -8.84 12.74
CA LYS A 670 27.17 -8.63 11.38
C LYS A 670 27.23 -7.15 11.01
N ILE A 671 28.00 -6.83 9.98
CA ILE A 671 28.08 -5.47 9.40
C ILE A 671 27.14 -5.39 8.20
N TYR A 672 26.10 -4.55 8.30
CA TYR A 672 25.21 -4.19 7.20
C TYR A 672 25.65 -2.85 6.60
N GLY A 673 26.77 -2.88 5.87
CA GLY A 673 27.43 -1.68 5.34
C GLY A 673 26.58 -0.93 4.31
N SER A 674 25.68 -1.62 3.61
CA SER A 674 24.79 -1.04 2.63
C SER A 674 23.69 -0.21 3.28
N MET A 675 23.15 -0.59 4.45
CA MET A 675 22.12 0.17 5.19
C MET A 675 22.59 0.89 6.48
N ASP A 676 23.91 0.95 6.70
CA ASP A 676 24.56 1.58 7.86
C ASP A 676 24.04 1.06 9.22
N LYS A 677 23.98 -0.27 9.38
CA LYS A 677 23.62 -0.93 10.66
C LYS A 677 24.67 -1.97 11.04
N VAL A 678 24.80 -2.25 12.33
CA VAL A 678 25.61 -3.37 12.85
C VAL A 678 24.83 -4.08 13.95
N VAL A 679 24.94 -5.41 14.01
CA VAL A 679 24.52 -6.20 15.18
C VAL A 679 25.71 -7.00 15.71
N VAL A 680 25.86 -7.04 17.03
CA VAL A 680 26.76 -7.92 17.78
C VAL A 680 25.90 -8.91 18.55
N GLN A 681 25.99 -10.21 18.24
CA GLN A 681 25.24 -11.29 18.87
C GLN A 681 26.16 -12.10 19.77
N SER A 682 25.96 -12.07 21.10
CA SER A 682 26.87 -12.66 22.11
C SER A 682 26.10 -13.48 23.16
N ASP A 683 26.80 -14.35 23.91
CA ASP A 683 26.22 -15.36 24.83
C ASP A 683 25.30 -14.79 25.93
N GLY A 684 25.33 -13.47 26.17
CA GLY A 684 24.47 -12.79 27.16
C GLY A 684 23.81 -11.50 26.66
N PHE A 685 24.00 -11.10 25.40
CA PHE A 685 23.36 -9.90 24.84
C PHE A 685 23.37 -9.85 23.31
N ALA A 686 22.42 -9.12 22.74
CA ALA A 686 22.46 -8.64 21.37
C ALA A 686 22.52 -7.10 21.36
N LEU A 687 23.47 -6.50 20.64
CA LEU A 687 23.62 -5.05 20.54
C LEU A 687 23.52 -4.58 19.09
N GLY A 688 22.53 -3.75 18.81
CA GLY A 688 22.38 -3.00 17.56
C GLY A 688 23.08 -1.65 17.63
N VAL A 689 23.75 -1.26 16.54
CA VAL A 689 24.32 0.08 16.35
C VAL A 689 23.67 0.72 15.11
N SER A 690 22.84 1.74 15.35
CA SER A 690 22.13 2.48 14.29
C SER A 690 22.94 3.69 13.82
N MET A 691 23.39 3.65 12.56
CA MET A 691 24.18 4.71 11.91
C MET A 691 23.52 5.17 10.59
N PHE A 692 23.99 6.28 10.02
CA PHE A 692 23.64 6.73 8.67
C PHE A 692 24.82 7.47 8.02
N SER A 693 24.73 7.68 6.70
CA SER A 693 25.76 8.33 5.85
C SER A 693 25.11 9.09 4.68
N SER A 694 25.83 9.35 3.58
CA SER A 694 25.16 9.77 2.32
C SER A 694 24.32 8.63 1.70
N ARG A 695 24.64 7.38 2.03
CA ARG A 695 24.06 6.17 1.43
C ARG A 695 22.68 5.83 1.99
N ASN A 696 22.31 6.34 3.17
CA ASN A 696 21.08 6.01 3.88
C ASN A 696 20.55 7.19 4.69
N GLY A 697 19.23 7.36 4.72
CA GLY A 697 18.58 8.41 5.52
C GLY A 697 18.60 8.11 7.03
N ALA A 698 18.88 9.12 7.85
CA ALA A 698 18.96 9.01 9.32
C ALA A 698 17.64 8.63 10.00
N THR A 699 16.52 9.15 9.48
CA THR A 699 15.18 8.88 9.98
C THR A 699 14.16 9.14 8.86
N GLU A 700 13.09 8.35 8.81
CA GLU A 700 11.93 8.63 7.96
C GLU A 700 10.79 9.18 8.82
N CYS A 701 10.23 10.32 8.40
CA CYS A 701 8.91 10.79 8.79
C CYS A 701 8.03 10.79 7.53
N GLY A 702 6.76 10.42 7.65
CA GLY A 702 5.83 10.27 6.52
C GLY A 702 4.47 9.81 6.99
N ASN A 703 3.39 10.17 6.28
CA ASN A 703 2.00 9.89 6.69
C ASN A 703 1.65 10.27 8.15
N SER A 704 2.24 11.37 8.65
CA SER A 704 2.17 11.82 10.06
C SER A 704 2.77 10.85 11.10
N GLU A 705 3.51 9.84 10.66
CA GLU A 705 4.24 8.88 11.51
C GLU A 705 5.65 9.39 11.86
N ASN A 706 6.19 8.93 13.00
CA ASN A 706 7.56 9.16 13.49
C ASN A 706 8.00 10.64 13.62
N LEU A 707 7.08 11.51 14.08
CA LEU A 707 7.26 12.96 14.22
C LEU A 707 8.41 13.42 15.15
N LYS A 708 9.09 12.50 15.85
CA LYS A 708 10.19 12.78 16.78
C LYS A 708 11.46 11.93 16.52
N GLY A 709 11.56 11.32 15.34
CA GLY A 709 12.63 10.36 15.01
C GLY A 709 14.04 10.93 14.85
N TRP A 710 14.28 12.20 15.23
CA TRP A 710 15.45 13.02 14.85
C TRP A 710 16.78 12.28 14.83
N TYR A 711 17.17 11.68 15.96
CA TYR A 711 18.50 11.13 16.19
C TYR A 711 18.56 9.59 16.08
N GLN A 712 17.57 8.93 15.46
CA GLN A 712 17.43 7.46 15.42
C GLN A 712 18.59 6.70 14.73
N SER A 713 19.51 7.41 14.06
CA SER A 713 20.71 6.86 13.45
C SER A 713 22.01 7.60 13.85
N ASP A 714 21.98 8.39 14.92
CA ASP A 714 23.12 9.24 15.34
C ASP A 714 24.11 8.45 16.23
N GLY A 715 24.30 7.17 15.90
CA GLY A 715 25.03 6.21 16.71
C GLY A 715 24.20 5.65 17.87
N VAL A 716 22.92 5.38 17.63
CA VAL A 716 22.01 4.82 18.66
C VAL A 716 22.40 3.39 18.97
N LEU A 717 22.35 3.04 20.26
CA LEU A 717 22.56 1.69 20.76
C LEU A 717 21.25 1.05 21.20
N GLU A 718 20.90 -0.10 20.62
CA GLU A 718 19.77 -0.94 21.02
C GLU A 718 20.32 -2.21 21.70
N LEU A 719 20.22 -2.31 23.03
CA LEU A 719 20.78 -3.43 23.80
C LEU A 719 19.68 -4.35 24.33
N TYR A 720 19.65 -5.59 23.83
CA TYR A 720 18.81 -6.69 24.29
C TYR A 720 19.67 -7.66 25.13
N ASN A 721 19.14 -8.13 26.24
CA ASN A 721 19.87 -8.91 27.25
C ASN A 721 18.91 -9.69 28.18
N GLY A 722 17.84 -10.26 27.62
CA GLY A 722 16.83 -11.00 28.37
C GLY A 722 15.65 -10.16 28.87
N ASP A 723 15.77 -8.84 28.99
CA ASP A 723 14.58 -7.97 29.08
C ASP A 723 13.95 -7.78 27.70
N GLN A 724 13.18 -8.78 27.28
CA GLN A 724 12.33 -8.74 26.08
C GLN A 724 11.34 -7.56 26.07
N ALA A 725 10.98 -7.02 27.23
CA ALA A 725 10.07 -5.90 27.34
C ALA A 725 10.74 -4.54 27.11
N GLN A 726 12.08 -4.45 27.10
CA GLN A 726 12.85 -3.19 27.06
C GLN A 726 12.36 -2.21 25.99
N HIS A 727 12.28 -2.64 24.73
CA HIS A 727 11.89 -1.80 23.59
C HIS A 727 10.39 -1.94 23.22
N ASP A 728 9.70 -2.91 23.80
CA ASP A 728 8.26 -3.13 23.68
C ASP A 728 7.45 -2.19 24.62
N LYS A 729 6.12 -2.37 24.70
CA LYS A 729 5.25 -1.77 25.75
C LYS A 729 5.38 -0.23 25.84
N GLY A 730 5.41 0.44 24.69
CA GLY A 730 5.38 1.90 24.59
C GLY A 730 6.72 2.62 24.79
N TYR A 731 7.86 1.95 24.65
CA TYR A 731 9.19 2.57 24.73
C TYR A 731 9.30 3.83 23.85
N TRP A 732 9.03 3.73 22.54
CA TRP A 732 9.10 4.86 21.60
C TRP A 732 8.11 6.00 21.86
N ALA A 733 7.07 5.77 22.67
CA ALA A 733 6.13 6.80 23.11
C ALA A 733 6.55 7.49 24.42
N THR A 734 7.54 6.97 25.14
CA THR A 734 7.91 7.37 26.52
C THR A 734 9.39 7.69 26.72
N VAL A 735 10.28 7.15 25.89
CA VAL A 735 11.71 7.54 25.84
C VAL A 735 11.85 9.02 25.48
N ASP A 736 12.83 9.70 26.06
CA ASP A 736 13.23 11.03 25.61
C ASP A 736 13.97 10.90 24.26
N PRO A 737 13.39 11.35 23.14
CA PRO A 737 13.99 11.21 21.81
C PRO A 737 15.25 12.07 21.64
N LEU A 738 15.48 13.05 22.53
CA LEU A 738 16.70 13.85 22.54
C LEU A 738 17.81 13.17 23.35
N ARG A 739 17.52 12.05 24.01
CA ARG A 739 18.42 11.29 24.87
C ARG A 739 18.38 9.78 24.54
N LEU A 740 18.42 9.40 23.27
CA LEU A 740 18.53 7.98 22.89
C LEU A 740 19.91 7.42 23.33
N PRO A 741 20.03 6.14 23.73
CA PRO A 741 21.30 5.56 24.15
C PRO A 741 22.36 5.65 23.04
N GLY A 742 23.60 6.00 23.37
CA GLY A 742 24.73 6.07 22.44
C GLY A 742 24.92 7.41 21.71
N ILE A 743 23.90 8.25 21.56
CA ILE A 743 23.99 9.47 20.73
C ILE A 743 24.86 10.57 21.36
N THR A 744 25.32 11.51 20.52
CA THR A 744 25.96 12.77 20.94
C THR A 744 25.09 13.92 20.44
N THR A 745 24.63 14.78 21.35
CA THR A 745 23.52 15.72 21.08
C THR A 745 23.75 17.11 21.68
N ASN A 746 23.20 18.13 21.03
CA ASN A 746 23.02 19.49 21.57
C ASN A 746 21.53 19.86 21.72
N HIS A 747 20.62 18.89 21.64
CA HIS A 747 19.16 19.03 21.79
C HIS A 747 18.44 19.89 20.73
N VAL A 748 19.12 20.34 19.67
CA VAL A 748 18.52 21.17 18.60
C VAL A 748 17.66 20.33 17.64
N THR A 749 16.35 20.56 17.68
CA THR A 749 15.37 19.90 16.81
C THR A 749 14.84 20.82 15.70
N GLN A 750 14.17 20.22 14.72
CA GLN A 750 13.40 20.90 13.67
C GLN A 750 12.10 20.11 13.43
N ASP A 751 11.02 20.77 13.00
CA ASP A 751 9.76 20.08 12.70
C ASP A 751 9.95 19.03 11.59
N LEU A 752 9.51 17.79 11.87
CA LEU A 752 9.48 16.71 10.89
C LEU A 752 8.09 16.63 10.26
N ALA A 753 8.01 16.88 8.95
CA ALA A 753 6.76 16.84 8.21
C ALA A 753 6.98 16.34 6.78
N GLY A 754 6.19 15.34 6.37
CA GLY A 754 6.26 14.72 5.05
C GLY A 754 7.52 13.87 4.80
N PHE A 755 7.46 13.05 3.75
CA PHE A 755 8.57 12.21 3.32
C PHE A 755 9.78 13.07 2.96
N SER A 756 10.81 13.05 3.82
CA SER A 756 12.06 13.77 3.63
C SER A 756 13.25 12.88 3.97
N ILE A 757 14.15 12.70 3.02
CA ILE A 757 15.39 11.92 3.19
C ILE A 757 16.41 12.81 3.91
N LYS A 758 16.80 12.41 5.13
CA LYS A 758 17.77 13.12 5.97
C LYS A 758 19.15 12.43 5.89
N THR A 759 19.85 12.61 4.78
CA THR A 759 21.26 12.21 4.55
C THR A 759 22.21 13.39 4.75
N ASN A 760 23.50 13.13 4.97
CA ASN A 760 24.55 14.16 4.96
C ASN A 760 25.79 13.74 4.14
N ASP A 761 26.87 14.50 4.24
CA ASP A 761 28.15 14.37 3.53
C ASP A 761 29.21 13.54 4.29
N ARG A 762 28.82 12.73 5.28
CA ARG A 762 29.73 11.86 6.06
C ARG A 762 29.60 10.40 5.63
N ASP A 763 30.56 9.94 4.81
CA ASP A 763 30.57 8.55 4.29
C ASP A 763 31.44 7.56 5.07
N TRP A 764 32.28 8.03 5.99
CA TRP A 764 33.14 7.16 6.82
C TRP A 764 32.32 6.54 7.96
N VAL A 765 31.49 5.57 7.58
CA VAL A 765 30.48 4.91 8.40
C VAL A 765 30.46 3.42 8.05
N GLY A 766 30.44 2.54 9.05
CA GLY A 766 30.46 1.08 8.86
C GLY A 766 31.37 0.38 9.86
N GLY A 767 31.92 -0.77 9.48
CA GLY A 767 32.83 -1.52 10.35
C GLY A 767 33.51 -2.71 9.66
N SER A 768 34.27 -3.48 10.45
CA SER A 768 34.99 -4.69 10.03
C SER A 768 35.02 -5.69 11.18
N THR A 769 35.01 -7.00 10.85
CA THR A 769 35.07 -8.10 11.83
C THR A 769 36.33 -8.94 11.60
N ALA A 770 36.77 -9.67 12.63
CA ALA A 770 37.91 -10.58 12.54
C ALA A 770 37.54 -11.96 11.96
N GLY A 771 36.25 -12.25 11.75
CA GLY A 771 35.75 -13.59 11.39
C GLY A 771 35.79 -14.63 12.51
N VAL A 772 36.08 -14.21 13.76
CA VAL A 772 36.15 -15.07 14.96
C VAL A 772 35.71 -14.30 16.21
N GLU A 773 35.17 -15.03 17.20
CA GLU A 773 35.05 -14.62 18.63
C GLU A 773 34.49 -13.21 18.90
N ASN A 774 33.49 -12.78 18.13
CA ASN A 774 32.82 -11.47 18.31
C ASN A 774 33.76 -10.24 18.28
N TYR A 775 34.91 -10.34 17.61
CA TYR A 775 35.85 -9.23 17.48
C TYR A 775 35.50 -8.34 16.26
N ALA A 776 35.12 -7.09 16.53
CA ALA A 776 34.77 -6.11 15.50
C ALA A 776 35.19 -4.68 15.85
N SER A 777 35.42 -3.86 14.82
CA SER A 777 35.64 -2.42 14.90
C SER A 777 34.61 -1.69 14.06
N ILE A 778 33.86 -0.77 14.67
CA ILE A 778 32.72 -0.04 14.11
C ILE A 778 32.98 1.46 14.25
N GLY A 779 32.62 2.27 13.26
CA GLY A 779 32.86 3.71 13.29
C GLY A 779 31.81 4.51 12.54
N GLN A 780 31.56 5.73 13.03
CA GLN A 780 30.75 6.75 12.38
C GLN A 780 31.47 8.10 12.47
N ASP A 781 31.77 8.67 11.31
CA ASP A 781 32.01 10.11 11.17
C ASP A 781 30.66 10.82 11.33
N PHE A 782 30.42 11.34 12.52
CA PHE A 782 29.11 11.85 12.93
C PHE A 782 29.00 13.34 12.68
N LYS A 783 27.84 13.75 12.14
CA LYS A 783 27.44 15.14 11.92
C LYS A 783 25.92 15.23 12.02
N SER A 784 25.44 16.15 12.86
CA SER A 784 24.02 16.43 13.03
C SER A 784 23.36 16.87 11.73
N ASN A 785 22.10 16.45 11.52
CA ASN A 785 21.25 16.95 10.42
C ASN A 785 20.51 18.25 10.81
N TYR A 786 20.67 18.73 12.05
CA TYR A 786 19.83 19.77 12.65
C TYR A 786 20.62 20.96 13.22
N SER A 787 21.92 20.79 13.45
CA SER A 787 22.85 21.73 14.10
C SER A 787 24.26 21.58 13.54
N ASP A 788 25.21 22.41 13.99
CA ASP A 788 26.62 22.32 13.57
C ASP A 788 27.44 21.23 14.29
N LEU A 789 26.81 20.48 15.19
CA LEU A 789 27.44 19.46 16.02
C LEU A 789 28.00 18.30 15.18
N GLU A 790 29.29 18.01 15.32
CA GLU A 790 29.96 16.88 14.68
C GLU A 790 31.07 16.26 15.57
N GLY A 791 31.53 15.06 15.19
CA GLY A 791 32.61 14.35 15.88
C GLY A 791 32.88 12.97 15.29
N LYS A 792 33.84 12.22 15.84
CA LYS A 792 34.09 10.82 15.48
C LYS A 792 33.59 9.92 16.60
N LYS A 793 32.71 8.97 16.27
CA LYS A 793 32.16 7.94 17.17
C LYS A 793 32.72 6.58 16.74
N SER A 794 33.05 5.71 17.68
CA SER A 794 33.52 4.36 17.38
C SER A 794 33.13 3.38 18.48
N TRP A 795 32.86 2.14 18.08
CA TRP A 795 32.50 1.03 18.98
C TRP A 795 33.33 -0.19 18.63
N PHE A 796 33.88 -0.86 19.63
CA PHE A 796 34.70 -2.05 19.45
C PHE A 796 34.06 -3.20 20.21
N ALA A 797 33.51 -4.18 19.48
CA ALA A 797 32.99 -5.40 20.08
C ALA A 797 34.17 -6.34 20.32
N PHE A 798 34.33 -6.79 21.56
CA PHE A 798 35.40 -7.65 22.03
C PHE A 798 34.79 -8.77 22.90
N GLY A 799 34.19 -9.79 22.27
CA GLY A 799 33.59 -10.94 22.98
C GLY A 799 32.34 -10.59 23.80
N ASP A 800 32.50 -10.43 25.11
CA ASP A 800 31.45 -10.08 26.08
C ASP A 800 31.36 -8.56 26.35
N GLN A 801 32.23 -7.75 25.74
CA GLN A 801 32.35 -6.31 26.01
C GLN A 801 32.23 -5.47 24.74
N VAL A 802 31.73 -4.23 24.89
CA VAL A 802 31.71 -3.23 23.81
C VAL A 802 32.32 -1.91 24.32
N VAL A 803 33.44 -1.50 23.73
CA VAL A 803 34.13 -0.26 24.08
C VAL A 803 33.64 0.87 23.17
N ALA A 804 32.98 1.88 23.74
CA ALA A 804 32.57 3.09 23.00
C ALA A 804 33.58 4.22 23.19
N LEU A 805 34.02 4.84 22.08
CA LEU A 805 34.92 5.99 22.05
C LEU A 805 34.29 7.17 21.29
N GLY A 806 34.55 8.39 21.76
CA GLY A 806 34.17 9.65 21.11
C GLY A 806 35.37 10.61 21.07
N ALA A 807 35.64 11.21 19.92
CA ALA A 807 36.78 12.12 19.72
C ALA A 807 36.44 13.24 18.74
N GLY A 808 37.11 14.40 18.89
CA GLY A 808 36.91 15.55 17.99
C GLY A 808 35.49 16.14 18.00
N ILE A 809 34.75 15.96 19.11
CA ILE A 809 33.39 16.49 19.28
C ILE A 809 33.46 18.02 19.32
N GLN A 810 32.73 18.68 18.42
CA GLN A 810 32.71 20.14 18.30
C GLN A 810 31.33 20.68 17.90
N SER A 811 31.00 21.85 18.43
CA SER A 811 29.90 22.73 18.04
C SER A 811 30.33 24.17 18.36
N THR A 812 29.87 25.15 17.57
CA THR A 812 30.29 26.55 17.64
C THR A 812 29.17 27.50 18.07
N GLU A 813 27.91 27.06 18.06
CA GLU A 813 26.74 27.89 18.42
C GLU A 813 26.59 28.12 19.94
N GLY A 814 27.37 27.40 20.76
CA GLY A 814 27.49 27.64 22.21
C GLY A 814 26.55 26.80 23.08
N ASP A 815 25.89 25.80 22.50
CA ASP A 815 24.98 24.88 23.21
C ASP A 815 25.70 23.96 24.20
N THR A 816 24.91 23.36 25.10
CA THR A 816 25.38 22.26 25.95
C THR A 816 25.38 20.96 25.15
N VAL A 817 26.57 20.53 24.71
CA VAL A 817 26.77 19.22 24.08
C VAL A 817 26.94 18.15 25.17
N GLU A 818 26.23 17.02 25.03
CA GLU A 818 26.44 15.83 25.85
C GLU A 818 26.48 14.54 25.00
N THR A 819 26.95 13.44 25.59
CA THR A 819 26.86 12.10 25.00
C THR A 819 26.11 11.20 25.98
N ILE A 820 25.10 10.51 25.46
CA ILE A 820 24.17 9.71 26.26
C ILE A 820 24.74 8.31 26.38
N VAL A 821 25.19 7.93 27.58
CA VAL A 821 25.73 6.58 27.82
C VAL A 821 24.61 5.53 27.77
N GLU A 822 23.47 5.83 28.40
CA GLU A 822 22.29 4.96 28.46
C GLU A 822 21.05 5.80 28.82
N ASN A 823 19.86 5.36 28.39
CA ASN A 823 18.54 5.85 28.77
C ASN A 823 17.57 4.66 28.91
N ARG A 824 17.88 3.77 29.86
CA ARG A 824 17.18 2.48 30.05
C ARG A 824 15.77 2.70 30.61
N LYS A 825 14.77 2.01 30.05
CA LYS A 825 13.48 1.82 30.70
C LYS A 825 13.68 1.03 32.01
N THR A 826 12.88 1.32 33.03
CA THR A 826 13.01 0.71 34.36
C THR A 826 11.66 0.63 35.06
N ASP A 827 11.47 -0.39 35.88
CA ASP A 827 10.34 -0.57 36.80
C ASP A 827 10.52 0.17 38.13
N ASN A 828 11.72 0.73 38.37
CA ASN A 828 12.20 1.33 39.62
C ASN A 828 12.60 0.31 40.73
N ALA A 829 12.73 -0.98 40.42
CA ALA A 829 13.38 -1.96 41.30
C ALA A 829 14.90 -2.07 41.05
N ASN A 830 15.38 -1.59 39.91
CA ASN A 830 16.80 -1.61 39.52
C ASN A 830 17.71 -0.79 40.46
N GLN A 831 18.85 -1.37 40.85
CA GLN A 831 19.90 -0.69 41.63
C GLN A 831 20.90 0.05 40.73
N LEU A 832 21.16 1.33 41.01
CA LEU A 832 22.22 2.10 40.35
C LEU A 832 23.47 2.14 41.24
N LEU A 833 24.57 1.53 40.78
CA LEU A 833 25.87 1.56 41.44
C LEU A 833 26.83 2.50 40.71
N VAL A 834 27.31 3.56 41.38
CA VAL A 834 28.36 4.45 40.87
C VAL A 834 29.64 4.19 41.65
N ASN A 835 30.71 3.77 40.97
CA ASN A 835 31.98 3.33 41.59
C ASN A 835 31.75 2.29 42.72
N GLY A 836 30.85 1.34 42.49
CA GLY A 836 30.49 0.29 43.46
C GLY A 836 29.62 0.76 44.64
N LYS A 837 29.08 1.98 44.61
CA LYS A 837 28.20 2.52 45.67
C LYS A 837 26.79 2.76 45.15
N GLU A 838 25.81 2.22 45.87
CA GLU A 838 24.39 2.49 45.61
C GLU A 838 24.11 3.99 45.64
N THR A 839 23.49 4.49 44.58
CA THR A 839 23.26 5.90 44.34
C THR A 839 21.80 6.12 44.02
N LEU A 840 21.05 6.68 44.96
CA LEU A 840 19.65 7.03 44.75
C LEU A 840 19.54 8.11 43.68
N ALA A 841 18.86 7.79 42.58
CA ALA A 841 18.40 8.79 41.63
C ALA A 841 17.45 9.78 42.32
N ARG A 842 17.50 11.06 41.94
CA ARG A 842 16.51 12.04 42.43
C ARG A 842 15.14 11.68 41.86
N SER A 843 14.13 11.54 42.71
CA SER A 843 12.75 11.42 42.28
C SER A 843 12.32 12.71 41.54
N GLY A 844 11.68 12.55 40.38
CA GLY A 844 11.45 13.62 39.39
C GLY A 844 10.43 14.70 39.75
N GLY A 845 10.21 14.97 41.04
CA GLY A 845 9.31 16.05 41.48
C GLY A 845 9.89 17.46 41.30
N ASP A 846 11.22 17.59 41.36
CA ASP A 846 11.92 18.86 41.10
C ASP A 846 12.31 18.97 39.63
N HIS A 847 11.50 19.68 38.83
CA HIS A 847 11.79 19.97 37.41
C HIS A 847 12.93 21.01 37.23
N ALA A 848 14.13 20.67 37.68
CA ALA A 848 15.36 21.26 37.15
C ALA A 848 15.87 20.36 36.01
N PRO A 849 15.95 20.84 34.74
CA PRO A 849 16.51 20.04 33.67
C PRO A 849 17.99 19.73 33.95
N PHE A 850 18.44 18.53 33.56
CA PHE A 850 19.85 18.17 33.46
C PHE A 850 20.52 19.05 32.39
N GLY A 851 20.87 20.29 32.76
CA GLY A 851 21.24 21.33 31.80
C GLY A 851 21.20 22.78 32.32
N ARG A 852 20.83 23.04 33.59
CA ARG A 852 21.05 24.37 34.21
C ARG A 852 21.70 24.29 35.59
N ALA A 853 23.02 24.14 35.59
CA ALA A 853 23.86 24.48 36.74
C ALA A 853 23.87 26.00 36.95
N ALA A 854 22.94 26.52 37.74
CA ALA A 854 23.01 27.88 38.25
C ALA A 854 24.31 28.06 39.08
N GLY A 855 25.04 29.14 38.83
CA GLY A 855 26.39 29.31 39.37
C GLY A 855 26.47 29.67 40.85
N SER A 856 27.71 29.85 41.32
CA SER A 856 28.13 30.22 42.68
C SER A 856 28.03 29.11 43.75
N GLY A 857 29.18 28.47 43.99
CA GLY A 857 29.42 27.52 45.07
C GLY A 857 30.91 27.28 45.24
N LEU A 858 31.65 28.26 45.77
CA LEU A 858 33.10 28.12 45.93
C LEU A 858 33.44 27.02 46.96
N VAL A 859 34.12 25.98 46.49
CA VAL A 859 35.01 25.16 47.33
C VAL A 859 36.44 25.53 46.95
N ALA A 860 37.22 26.01 47.92
CA ALA A 860 38.53 26.60 47.65
C ALA A 860 39.57 25.53 47.30
N ALA A 861 40.28 25.71 46.18
CA ALA A 861 41.44 24.89 45.83
C ALA A 861 42.66 25.29 46.69
N PRO A 862 43.39 24.34 47.30
CA PRO A 862 44.67 24.61 47.93
C PRO A 862 45.77 24.91 46.89
N ALA A 863 46.80 25.63 47.32
CA ALA A 863 47.71 26.39 46.46
C ALA A 863 48.58 25.58 45.47
N HIS A 864 48.98 26.28 44.40
CA HIS A 864 49.91 25.87 43.35
C HIS A 864 51.15 25.09 43.81
N ILE A 865 51.54 24.10 42.99
CA ILE A 865 52.95 23.79 42.71
C ILE A 865 53.16 24.01 41.20
N ARG A 866 54.28 24.63 40.81
CA ARG A 866 54.63 24.90 39.40
C ARG A 866 55.35 23.68 38.79
N PRO A 867 55.13 23.36 37.49
CA PRO A 867 55.98 22.39 36.80
C PRO A 867 57.38 22.97 36.58
N ALA A 868 58.40 22.11 36.70
CA ALA A 868 59.77 22.41 36.29
C ALA A 868 60.11 21.54 35.06
N HIS A 869 60.68 22.15 34.03
CA HIS A 869 61.29 21.40 32.92
C HIS A 869 62.70 20.95 33.31
N ALA A 870 63.03 19.69 33.05
CA ALA A 870 64.25 19.32 32.32
C ALA A 870 64.23 17.83 31.90
N ASP A 871 65.01 17.56 30.86
CA ASP A 871 65.28 16.28 30.21
C ASP A 871 65.40 15.02 31.08
N HIS A 872 65.04 13.87 30.50
CA HIS A 872 66.03 12.83 30.18
C HIS A 872 65.54 11.91 29.04
N ARG A 873 66.47 11.47 28.18
CA ARG A 873 66.24 10.43 27.15
C ARG A 873 66.61 9.05 27.73
N VAL A 874 66.01 7.95 27.23
CA VAL A 874 66.68 6.71 26.74
C VAL A 874 65.67 5.56 26.47
N TRP A 875 65.73 5.05 25.24
CA TRP A 875 65.50 3.70 24.68
C TRP A 875 64.48 2.64 25.21
N LEU A 876 64.17 1.75 24.26
CA LEU A 876 63.32 0.56 24.33
C LEU A 876 63.93 -0.62 25.11
N GLY A 877 63.05 -1.41 25.72
CA GLY A 877 63.19 -2.83 26.11
C GLY A 877 61.78 -3.32 26.45
N ALA A 878 61.17 -4.21 25.68
CA ALA A 878 61.39 -5.68 25.66
C ALA A 878 60.78 -6.35 26.91
N ALA A 879 59.98 -7.40 26.69
CA ALA A 879 59.25 -8.13 27.73
C ALA A 879 60.13 -9.16 28.46
N ASP A 880 59.63 -9.73 29.56
CA ASP A 880 59.27 -11.17 29.62
C ASP A 880 58.69 -11.56 31.00
N ASP A 881 57.61 -12.35 30.97
CA ASP A 881 57.27 -13.49 31.83
C ASP A 881 57.21 -13.48 33.40
N LEU A 882 55.96 -13.65 33.90
CA LEU A 882 55.40 -14.94 34.42
C LEU A 882 55.52 -15.32 35.94
N VAL A 883 54.36 -15.75 36.51
CA VAL A 883 54.11 -16.60 37.73
C VAL A 883 53.99 -16.01 39.16
N ILE A 884 52.75 -16.04 39.67
CA ILE A 884 52.19 -16.52 40.96
C ILE A 884 53.00 -16.34 42.29
N ALA A 885 52.41 -15.63 43.27
CA ALA A 885 52.28 -16.10 44.68
C ALA A 885 51.32 -15.24 45.56
N PHE A 886 50.28 -15.85 46.10
CA PHE A 886 49.73 -15.55 47.45
C PHE A 886 50.68 -16.18 48.51
N PRO A 887 50.75 -15.77 49.81
CA PRO A 887 49.60 -15.79 50.74
C PRO A 887 49.66 -14.87 52.00
N VAL A 888 48.75 -15.15 52.95
CA VAL A 888 48.75 -14.87 54.41
C VAL A 888 47.99 -13.65 54.94
N VAL A 889 46.94 -13.98 55.70
CA VAL A 889 46.10 -13.16 56.60
C VAL A 889 46.87 -12.72 57.86
N CYS A 890 46.53 -11.57 58.45
CA CYS A 890 46.73 -11.34 59.89
C CYS A 890 45.59 -10.51 60.49
N LEU A 891 45.13 -10.86 61.70
CA LEU A 891 44.01 -10.21 62.41
C LEU A 891 44.49 -9.06 63.33
N GLY A 892 43.56 -8.15 63.69
CA GLY A 892 43.68 -7.23 64.82
C GLY A 892 42.30 -6.93 65.45
N PHE A 893 42.16 -7.13 66.77
CA PHE A 893 40.90 -7.02 67.53
C PHE A 893 40.94 -5.83 68.53
N ALA A 894 39.82 -5.11 68.66
CA ALA A 894 39.25 -4.52 69.90
C ALA A 894 38.03 -3.65 69.50
N VAL A 895 36.76 -3.92 69.87
CA VAL A 895 36.14 -4.12 71.21
C VAL A 895 36.07 -2.82 72.04
N PHE A 896 34.86 -2.25 72.14
CA PHE A 896 34.19 -2.04 73.42
C PHE A 896 32.66 -2.07 73.25
N ASP A 897 31.97 -2.37 74.34
CA ASP A 897 30.56 -2.79 74.40
C ASP A 897 29.76 -1.89 75.36
N PHE A 898 28.44 -1.77 75.19
CA PHE A 898 27.50 -1.67 76.31
C PHE A 898 26.04 -1.98 75.91
N ALA A 899 25.34 -2.67 76.82
CA ALA A 899 23.99 -3.22 76.68
C ALA A 899 22.86 -2.17 76.93
N ALA A 900 21.54 -2.47 76.92
CA ALA A 900 20.83 -3.76 77.07
C ALA A 900 19.36 -3.70 76.57
N GLY A 901 18.71 -4.87 76.42
CA GLY A 901 17.25 -4.98 76.33
C GLY A 901 16.71 -6.27 75.70
N ALA A 902 16.35 -7.27 76.52
CA ALA A 902 15.50 -8.42 76.09
C ALA A 902 14.00 -8.00 76.09
N VAL A 903 13.03 -8.71 75.49
CA VAL A 903 12.50 -10.05 75.85
C VAL A 903 11.57 -10.59 74.72
N ALA A 904 11.39 -11.91 74.64
CA ALA A 904 10.33 -12.64 73.91
C ALA A 904 9.87 -13.86 74.77
N PRO A 905 8.95 -14.79 74.38
CA PRO A 905 8.04 -14.89 73.21
C PRO A 905 6.57 -15.37 73.50
N PHE A 906 5.72 -15.54 72.46
CA PHE A 906 4.46 -16.36 72.40
C PHE A 906 3.26 -15.98 73.32
N PRO A 907 2.03 -16.56 73.21
CA PRO A 907 1.35 -17.34 72.13
C PRO A 907 -0.04 -16.75 71.71
N ALA A 908 -0.96 -17.56 71.16
CA ALA A 908 -2.28 -17.18 70.61
C ALA A 908 -3.49 -17.26 71.59
N GLY A 909 -4.67 -16.72 71.21
CA GLY A 909 -5.94 -16.86 71.95
C GLY A 909 -7.20 -16.27 71.28
N GLU A 910 -8.37 -16.85 71.58
CA GLU A 910 -9.74 -16.55 71.08
C GLU A 910 -10.42 -15.36 71.83
N GLY A 911 -11.57 -14.76 71.45
CA GLY A 911 -12.51 -14.98 70.34
C GLY A 911 -13.93 -14.38 70.63
N VAL A 912 -14.98 -15.00 70.05
CA VAL A 912 -16.42 -14.94 70.45
C VAL A 912 -17.32 -13.72 70.08
N HIS A 913 -18.26 -14.00 69.16
CA HIS A 913 -19.64 -13.47 68.93
C HIS A 913 -20.19 -12.16 69.55
N SER A 914 -20.97 -11.45 68.71
CA SER A 914 -22.28 -10.90 69.08
C SER A 914 -23.36 -11.24 68.02
N LYS A 915 -24.62 -10.78 68.17
CA LYS A 915 -25.83 -11.38 67.53
C LYS A 915 -26.96 -10.35 67.32
N MET A 916 -27.80 -10.57 66.29
CA MET A 916 -29.19 -10.03 66.11
C MET A 916 -29.34 -8.49 65.87
N SER A 917 -30.46 -7.94 65.35
CA SER A 917 -31.50 -8.43 64.39
C SER A 917 -32.52 -7.31 64.03
N LYS A 918 -33.23 -7.46 62.89
CA LYS A 918 -34.51 -6.79 62.47
C LYS A 918 -34.42 -5.29 62.06
N GLY A 919 -35.17 -4.80 61.07
CA GLY A 919 -35.99 -5.46 60.02
C GLY A 919 -37.28 -4.69 59.62
N VAL A 920 -37.98 -5.18 58.57
CA VAL A 920 -39.40 -4.86 58.18
C VAL A 920 -39.61 -3.46 57.54
N LYS A 921 -40.29 -3.22 56.39
CA LYS A 921 -41.11 -3.98 55.38
C LYS A 921 -40.90 -3.29 53.99
N SER A 922 -41.68 -3.26 52.87
CA SER A 922 -42.93 -3.81 52.25
C SER A 922 -43.03 -3.22 50.81
N HIS A 923 -43.75 -3.70 49.77
CA HIS A 923 -44.40 -4.98 49.41
C HIS A 923 -44.88 -4.94 47.93
N LEU A 924 -44.82 -6.09 47.22
CA LEU A 924 -45.70 -6.54 46.10
C LEU A 924 -45.61 -5.94 44.68
N LEU A 925 -46.14 -6.74 43.73
CA LEU A 925 -46.14 -6.70 42.24
C LEU A 925 -47.61 -6.49 41.71
N PRO A 926 -47.96 -6.69 40.42
CA PRO A 926 -47.47 -6.14 39.13
C PRO A 926 -48.63 -5.53 38.25
N GLY A 927 -48.37 -5.06 37.01
CA GLY A 927 -49.44 -4.65 36.06
C GLY A 927 -49.02 -4.42 34.59
N LYS A 928 -49.89 -4.77 33.62
CA LYS A 928 -49.66 -4.76 32.14
C LYS A 928 -50.22 -3.51 31.42
N LEU A 929 -49.53 -3.05 30.36
CA LEU A 929 -50.05 -2.51 29.04
C LEU A 929 -51.13 -1.38 29.05
N PRO A 930 -51.57 -0.84 27.88
CA PRO A 930 -50.90 -0.47 26.61
C PRO A 930 -50.77 1.10 26.53
N GLY A 931 -50.34 1.83 25.48
CA GLY A 931 -50.20 1.60 24.03
C GLY A 931 -51.30 2.33 23.22
N ARG A 932 -51.00 3.52 22.63
CA ARG A 932 -51.70 4.29 21.55
C ARG A 932 -51.21 5.77 21.56
N GLY A 933 -51.25 6.50 20.43
CA GLY A 933 -51.00 7.97 20.46
C GLY A 933 -50.66 8.74 19.18
N HIS A 934 -51.24 8.40 18.02
CA HIS A 934 -51.07 9.06 16.71
C HIS A 934 -50.92 10.60 16.63
N ASN A 935 -50.10 11.04 15.66
CA ASN A 935 -50.23 12.24 14.80
C ASN A 935 -50.07 13.65 15.43
N GLY A 936 -49.54 14.63 14.67
CA GLY A 936 -49.45 16.02 15.15
C GLY A 936 -48.90 17.13 14.24
N ASN A 937 -48.54 16.86 12.99
CA ASN A 937 -48.32 17.78 11.85
C ASN A 937 -48.21 19.32 12.09
N ARG A 938 -47.04 19.90 11.68
CA ARG A 938 -46.88 21.17 10.93
C ARG A 938 -46.93 22.57 11.61
N LEU A 939 -46.09 23.45 11.01
CA LEU A 939 -46.21 24.92 10.80
C LEU A 939 -45.76 25.96 11.86
N VAL A 940 -44.50 26.42 11.68
CA VAL A 940 -44.13 27.79 11.22
C VAL A 940 -44.09 29.01 12.18
N ASN A 941 -43.05 29.84 11.95
CA ASN A 941 -42.81 31.25 12.36
C ASN A 941 -42.47 31.61 13.82
N SER A 942 -41.16 31.73 14.06
CA SER A 942 -40.43 32.96 14.47
C SER A 942 -41.04 33.96 15.48
N VAL A 943 -40.21 34.50 16.39
CA VAL A 943 -40.05 35.97 16.59
C VAL A 943 -38.81 36.36 17.45
N HIS A 944 -37.95 37.21 16.88
CA HIS A 944 -37.10 38.26 17.47
C HIS A 944 -36.15 38.02 18.68
N GLY A 945 -34.90 38.48 18.50
CA GLY A 945 -34.04 39.07 19.55
C GLY A 945 -33.07 40.09 18.92
N LYS A 946 -32.97 41.33 19.44
CA LYS A 946 -32.18 42.45 18.85
C LYS A 946 -31.07 42.91 19.82
N GLY A 947 -29.91 43.38 19.34
CA GLY A 947 -28.79 43.82 20.20
C GLY A 947 -27.64 44.57 19.50
N PHE A 948 -27.90 45.79 19.03
CA PHE A 948 -27.02 46.70 18.25
C PHE A 948 -25.76 47.31 18.95
N LEU A 949 -24.75 47.72 18.13
CA LEU A 949 -23.83 48.89 18.26
C LEU A 949 -22.76 48.87 19.40
N SER A 950 -21.58 49.54 19.32
CA SER A 950 -20.85 50.27 18.25
C SER A 950 -19.41 50.72 18.66
N LEU A 951 -18.63 51.29 17.72
CA LEU A 951 -17.38 52.08 17.85
C LEU A 951 -16.07 51.29 18.18
N GLY A 952 -14.89 51.55 17.58
CA GLY A 952 -14.56 52.20 16.29
C GLY A 952 -13.52 53.35 16.33
N MET A 953 -12.34 53.16 15.71
CA MET A 953 -11.46 54.22 15.15
C MET A 953 -10.36 53.64 14.22
N GLY A 954 -9.83 54.45 13.27
CA GLY A 954 -8.75 54.09 12.32
C GLY A 954 -7.38 54.66 12.71
N TRP A 955 -6.42 54.97 11.83
CA TRP A 955 -6.39 55.15 10.35
C TRP A 955 -4.93 55.00 9.85
N PHE A 956 -4.71 54.71 8.55
CA PHE A 956 -3.93 55.58 7.63
C PHE A 956 -3.99 55.11 6.15
N HIS A 957 -3.72 56.03 5.21
CA HIS A 957 -3.73 55.84 3.75
C HIS A 957 -2.31 55.70 3.16
N TYR A 958 -2.14 54.99 2.04
CA TYR A 958 -1.96 55.63 0.72
C TYR A 958 -2.27 54.66 -0.45
N SER A 959 -2.07 55.10 -1.71
CA SER A 959 -2.94 54.71 -2.82
C SER A 959 -2.31 54.67 -4.23
N GLN A 960 -3.09 54.12 -5.18
CA GLN A 960 -2.97 54.12 -6.65
C GLN A 960 -1.99 53.14 -7.32
N GLY A 961 -2.39 52.69 -8.52
CA GLY A 961 -1.77 51.59 -9.30
C GLY A 961 -2.70 51.08 -10.40
N GLU A 962 -3.07 51.95 -11.34
CA GLU A 962 -3.99 51.68 -12.46
C GLU A 962 -3.34 50.84 -13.61
N ARG A 963 -4.04 50.18 -14.56
CA ARG A 963 -5.45 49.74 -14.77
C ARG A 963 -5.52 48.81 -16.02
N ARG A 964 -6.52 47.90 -16.04
CA ARG A 964 -7.40 47.53 -17.18
C ARG A 964 -6.86 46.90 -18.51
N CYS A 965 -7.50 45.75 -18.82
CA CYS A 965 -8.26 45.47 -20.06
C CYS A 965 -7.59 45.03 -21.39
N ALA A 966 -7.75 43.73 -21.69
CA ALA A 966 -8.85 43.18 -22.54
C ALA A 966 -8.62 42.80 -24.02
N ILE A 967 -9.11 41.59 -24.34
CA ILE A 967 -9.75 41.13 -25.59
C ILE A 967 -8.92 41.08 -26.89
N GLY A 968 -8.85 39.88 -27.49
CA GLY A 968 -8.44 39.64 -28.88
C GLY A 968 -8.61 38.14 -29.24
N ARG A 969 -9.22 37.81 -30.39
CA ARG A 969 -9.62 36.45 -30.77
C ARG A 969 -9.19 36.12 -32.21
N ILE A 970 -9.04 34.82 -32.49
CA ILE A 970 -9.19 34.17 -33.82
C ILE A 970 -8.00 34.33 -34.81
N CYS A 971 -8.02 33.51 -35.87
CA CYS A 971 -6.89 32.89 -36.53
C CYS A 971 -6.67 33.34 -38.00
N THR A 972 -5.58 32.82 -38.58
CA THR A 972 -5.42 32.34 -39.98
C THR A 972 -5.16 33.29 -41.17
N LEU A 973 -4.13 32.88 -41.94
CA LEU A 973 -3.93 32.92 -43.42
C LEU A 973 -3.42 34.18 -44.15
N TRP A 974 -2.28 33.94 -44.85
CA TRP A 974 -1.85 34.46 -46.17
C TRP A 974 -1.42 35.92 -46.37
N GLY A 975 -0.44 36.11 -47.28
CA GLY A 975 -0.16 37.39 -47.96
C GLY A 975 1.32 37.80 -47.99
N ASP A 976 2.02 37.59 -49.12
CA ASP A 976 3.32 38.21 -49.38
C ASP A 976 3.18 39.72 -49.68
N PHE A 977 4.11 40.57 -49.21
CA PHE A 977 5.12 41.24 -50.05
C PHE A 977 6.03 42.22 -49.27
N VAL A 978 7.26 42.39 -49.77
CA VAL A 978 8.26 43.43 -49.44
C VAL A 978 8.21 44.55 -50.51
N PRO A 979 8.96 45.69 -50.45
CA PRO A 979 9.92 46.20 -49.45
C PRO A 979 9.55 47.62 -48.91
N ASP A 980 10.26 48.30 -47.98
CA ASP A 980 11.52 49.02 -48.24
C ASP A 980 12.29 49.52 -46.98
N THR A 981 13.50 50.05 -47.22
CA THR A 981 14.51 50.51 -46.22
C THR A 981 14.91 52.00 -46.52
N PRO A 982 16.01 52.67 -46.05
CA PRO A 982 17.11 52.29 -45.13
C PRO A 982 17.62 53.37 -44.12
N ASP A 983 18.63 52.98 -43.31
CA ASP A 983 19.77 53.72 -42.68
C ASP A 983 20.01 53.23 -41.22
N ARG A 984 21.22 52.95 -40.69
CA ARG A 984 22.65 52.97 -41.13
C ARG A 984 23.42 51.83 -40.40
N LEU A 985 24.31 51.06 -41.04
CA LEU A 985 25.79 51.23 -41.13
C LEU A 985 26.52 51.36 -39.77
N CYS A 986 27.58 50.61 -39.40
CA CYS A 986 28.51 49.67 -40.09
C CYS A 986 28.90 48.48 -39.16
N GLY A 987 29.46 47.35 -39.60
CA GLY A 987 29.70 46.83 -40.97
C GLY A 987 30.82 45.76 -41.05
N CYS A 988 30.85 45.02 -42.17
CA CYS A 988 31.97 44.21 -42.72
C CYS A 988 32.37 42.88 -42.01
N PHE A 989 32.65 41.76 -42.71
CA PHE A 989 32.31 41.35 -44.09
C PHE A 989 32.30 39.80 -44.22
N LEU A 990 31.54 39.29 -45.20
CA LEU A 990 31.39 37.88 -45.64
C LEU A 990 32.53 37.51 -46.67
N PRO A 991 32.58 36.36 -47.44
CA PRO A 991 31.45 35.49 -47.80
C PRO A 991 31.63 33.99 -48.27
N HIS A 992 30.47 33.32 -48.43
CA HIS A 992 29.97 32.61 -49.66
C HIS A 992 29.97 31.05 -49.86
N ARG A 993 28.76 30.58 -50.25
CA ARG A 993 28.41 29.63 -51.36
C ARG A 993 28.58 28.10 -51.14
N ARG A 994 27.75 27.19 -51.70
CA ARG A 994 26.39 27.24 -52.35
C ARG A 994 25.81 25.82 -52.60
N PHE A 995 24.52 25.77 -52.97
CA PHE A 995 23.82 24.73 -53.79
C PHE A 995 23.18 23.47 -53.16
N LEU A 996 22.19 22.98 -53.94
CA LEU A 996 21.22 21.88 -53.80
C LEU A 996 21.56 20.78 -54.87
N PRO A 997 20.78 19.68 -55.06
CA PRO A 997 20.18 18.71 -54.12
C PRO A 997 20.36 17.22 -54.57
N ALA A 998 19.69 16.29 -53.86
CA ALA A 998 18.92 15.14 -54.41
C ALA A 998 19.39 13.66 -54.25
N LYS A 999 18.34 12.82 -54.09
CA LYS A 999 18.17 11.36 -54.36
C LYS A 999 18.70 10.30 -53.37
N LYS A 1000 17.85 9.26 -53.24
CA LYS A 1000 17.99 8.03 -52.45
C LYS A 1000 19.13 7.13 -52.94
N ALA A 1001 19.72 6.36 -52.01
CA ALA A 1001 20.21 5.00 -52.26
C ALA A 1001 20.28 4.18 -50.96
N ASP A 1002 19.76 2.95 -50.97
CA ASP A 1002 19.95 1.99 -49.88
C ASP A 1002 21.36 1.38 -49.88
N LYS A 1003 21.91 1.10 -48.69
CA LYS A 1003 22.47 -0.22 -48.32
C LYS A 1003 22.88 -0.34 -46.85
N LYS A 1004 22.95 -1.60 -46.37
CA LYS A 1004 23.19 -1.96 -44.97
C LYS A 1004 24.68 -2.19 -44.65
N ALA A 1005 25.04 -1.86 -43.39
CA ALA A 1005 25.90 -2.63 -42.47
C ALA A 1005 27.45 -2.54 -42.44
N LYS A 1006 27.94 -2.56 -41.19
CA LYS A 1006 29.23 -3.08 -40.63
C LYS A 1006 30.48 -2.17 -40.57
N PHE A 1007 31.39 -2.62 -39.68
CA PHE A 1007 32.65 -2.07 -39.15
C PHE A 1007 32.54 -1.04 -38.00
N CYS A 1008 33.38 -1.09 -36.93
CA CYS A 1008 34.06 -2.23 -36.28
C CYS A 1008 34.68 -1.84 -34.92
N LEU A 1009 34.96 -2.85 -34.08
CA LEU A 1009 36.04 -2.97 -33.08
C LEU A 1009 36.87 -1.72 -32.68
N PHE A 1010 37.02 -1.50 -31.37
CA PHE A 1010 38.35 -1.45 -30.75
C PHE A 1010 38.36 -2.20 -29.40
N LYS A 1011 39.56 -2.49 -28.87
CA LYS A 1011 39.80 -3.52 -27.84
C LYS A 1011 40.68 -3.01 -26.69
N SER A 1012 40.58 -3.66 -25.53
CA SER A 1012 41.29 -3.33 -24.28
C SER A 1012 42.79 -3.71 -24.26
N GLY A 1013 43.53 -3.11 -23.33
CA GLY A 1013 44.90 -3.45 -22.95
C GLY A 1013 45.04 -3.61 -21.41
N LYS A 1014 46.03 -4.35 -20.93
CA LYS A 1014 46.17 -4.79 -19.51
C LYS A 1014 47.50 -4.39 -18.87
N SER A 1015 47.55 -4.43 -17.53
CA SER A 1015 48.71 -4.85 -16.71
C SER A 1015 48.26 -5.09 -15.25
N CYS A 1016 48.85 -5.95 -14.41
CA CYS A 1016 49.71 -7.14 -14.64
C CYS A 1016 49.90 -7.93 -13.32
N VAL A 1017 49.70 -9.28 -13.30
CA VAL A 1017 50.19 -10.23 -12.24
C VAL A 1017 50.48 -11.60 -12.88
N ILE A 1018 51.47 -12.34 -12.35
CA ILE A 1018 52.15 -13.57 -12.88
C ILE A 1018 52.57 -14.41 -11.64
N MET A 1019 52.61 -15.77 -11.54
CA MET A 1019 52.64 -16.90 -12.50
C MET A 1019 52.02 -18.21 -11.93
N GLY A 1020 51.56 -19.13 -12.79
CA GLY A 1020 51.62 -20.60 -12.57
C GLY A 1020 50.51 -21.24 -11.72
N LEU A 1021 50.25 -22.57 -11.73
CA LEU A 1021 50.71 -23.76 -12.50
C LEU A 1021 49.70 -24.92 -12.13
N GLN A 1022 49.42 -26.03 -12.83
CA GLN A 1022 49.78 -26.56 -14.17
C GLN A 1022 48.91 -27.81 -14.52
N GLN A 1023 48.44 -27.98 -15.78
CA GLN A 1023 47.95 -29.25 -16.41
C GLN A 1023 46.65 -29.90 -15.81
N ARG A 1024 45.84 -30.73 -16.51
CA ARG A 1024 45.64 -31.03 -17.95
C ARG A 1024 44.29 -31.74 -18.21
N GLU A 1025 43.97 -31.94 -19.49
CA GLU A 1025 43.15 -33.03 -20.07
C GLU A 1025 41.60 -32.98 -20.07
N ARG A 1026 41.07 -33.72 -21.06
CA ARG A 1026 39.71 -33.90 -21.60
C ARG A 1026 39.75 -35.25 -22.37
N PRO A 1027 38.63 -35.87 -22.80
CA PRO A 1027 37.25 -35.84 -22.27
C PRO A 1027 36.64 -37.26 -22.16
N ALA A 1028 35.41 -37.38 -21.64
CA ALA A 1028 34.55 -38.54 -21.92
C ALA A 1028 33.05 -38.19 -21.93
N ARG A 1029 32.29 -38.80 -22.85
CA ARG A 1029 30.84 -39.06 -22.79
C ARG A 1029 30.67 -40.58 -22.98
N PRO A 1030 29.75 -41.23 -22.25
CA PRO A 1030 28.40 -41.51 -22.77
C PRO A 1030 27.31 -41.13 -21.75
N ALA A 1031 26.05 -40.81 -22.04
CA ALA A 1031 25.10 -41.31 -23.05
C ALA A 1031 24.52 -42.71 -22.75
N PHE A 1032 23.46 -42.82 -21.93
CA PHE A 1032 22.11 -43.30 -22.34
C PHE A 1032 21.05 -43.37 -21.21
N MET A 1033 19.81 -43.02 -21.57
CA MET A 1033 18.48 -43.46 -21.08
C MET A 1033 17.99 -43.42 -19.61
N LYS A 1034 16.76 -42.88 -19.49
CA LYS A 1034 15.58 -43.32 -18.70
C LYS A 1034 15.53 -43.21 -17.18
N GLN A 1035 14.44 -42.56 -16.73
CA GLN A 1035 13.60 -42.81 -15.53
C GLN A 1035 14.34 -42.77 -14.17
N ILE A 1036 13.83 -42.07 -13.17
CA ILE A 1036 12.45 -41.61 -12.93
C ILE A 1036 12.26 -40.15 -13.34
#